data_AF-D3IE93-F1
#
_entry.id   AF-D3IE93-F1
#
_cell.length_a   1.000
_cell.length_b   1.000
_cell.length_c   1.000
_cell.angle_alpha   90.00
_cell.angle_beta   90.00
_cell.angle_gamma   90.00
#
_symmetry.space_group_name_H-M   'P 1'
#
loop_
_entity.id
_entity.type
_entity.pdbx_description
1 polymer ?
#
loop_
_entity_poly.entity_id
_entity_poly.type
_entity_poly.pdbx_seq_one_letter_code
_entity_poly.pdbx_strand_id
1 'polypeptide(L)'
;MSTEQENVLFTGNVDLGVSKLAAIGAEKAVALKHEYVLPEHLVVEFVEHLLLIYPELREYVDLKSLRTQTKEYLKSLEKVKKIDIEHLAISMQTKTWLIGTAEELVENGNVIDFYLVLFRNFMSLKDSYALYFFDQSLNISLQEFYSKLKHQHFLQFEENDDDSDPIDWDENDAYASGSFEEDMDSSFAEREQEANDKWENYVVCLNDMVKKRNPLVGRTEELERTIEVLCRKDKNNALHIGEPGVGKTALIMGLVRRIEEKKVPLRLLNSKVYQIDMADIIAGTHYRGEFEERFKKVLSGIAKNENSILYIDEIHTIVGTGAIDDSSLDASNILKPYLAEGSIRIVGATTYEEFNRYLAKNKSLVRRFQQIDIKEPTVEEAVDILEGIKKGYANYHNVSYSKDIIRYIVENSHKHISNRFLPDKAIDLLDEAGAKLAKGMSKDDKPLAVTKPLIDEIMAKVCKIDAKALKDNNNDSLIDLKERILSMVYGQDEAVEKVVEAVHTAKAGLIDDDKPLASLLFVGPTGVGKTEVARVLAHEMGVELVRFDMSEYAEKHSVAKLIGAPSGYVGYEDGGLLTDAIRKTPNCVLLLDEVEKAHSDIYNILLQVMDYARLTDNKGNKADFRNVVLILTSNIGAQYAHQANVGFAGNVTSGQAMLTQVKKAFKPEFINRLSSIVVFNDMDKPMAERILHKKVAALALKLKAKKIDLQLDSEAQEWLLKKGMTKKYGAREFDRVITRALKPLLTREILFGKLQKGGLATVTLENNELAIVVKKSSTKGAKTSK
;
A
#
# COMPACT_ATOMS: atom_id res chain seq x y z
N MET A 1 -34.79 2.03 -2.68
CA MET A 1 -33.61 1.84 -3.54
C MET A 1 -34.06 0.91 -4.63
N SER A 2 -34.52 1.50 -5.74
CA SER A 2 -35.39 0.87 -6.72
C SER A 2 -34.88 1.22 -8.11
N THR A 3 -35.08 0.30 -9.06
CA THR A 3 -35.01 0.47 -10.52
C THR A 3 -33.65 0.64 -11.22
N GLU A 4 -32.52 0.85 -10.53
CA GLU A 4 -31.19 0.85 -11.18
C GLU A 4 -30.41 -0.46 -11.06
N GLN A 5 -30.72 -1.33 -10.08
CA GLN A 5 -30.07 -2.65 -9.95
C GLN A 5 -30.72 -3.76 -10.80
N GLU A 6 -31.95 -3.56 -11.30
CA GLU A 6 -32.62 -4.55 -12.17
C GLU A 6 -32.21 -4.41 -13.65
N ASN A 7 -31.70 -3.24 -14.06
CA ASN A 7 -31.30 -2.97 -15.45
C ASN A 7 -29.84 -3.33 -15.77
N VAL A 8 -29.09 -3.91 -14.82
CA VAL A 8 -27.69 -4.34 -15.04
C VAL A 8 -27.59 -5.72 -15.71
N LEU A 9 -28.70 -6.46 -15.80
CA LEU A 9 -28.73 -7.80 -16.41
C LEU A 9 -28.61 -7.82 -17.95
N PHE A 10 -28.60 -6.66 -18.63
CA PHE A 10 -28.76 -6.61 -20.10
C PHE A 10 -27.76 -5.76 -20.88
N THR A 11 -26.68 -5.25 -20.28
CA THR A 11 -25.70 -4.46 -21.04
C THR A 11 -24.25 -4.68 -20.62
N GLY A 12 -23.48 -5.39 -21.48
CA GLY A 12 -22.02 -5.24 -21.59
C GLY A 12 -21.17 -6.49 -21.36
N ASN A 13 -20.72 -7.13 -22.45
CA ASN A 13 -19.51 -7.94 -22.59
C ASN A 13 -19.19 -9.04 -21.55
N VAL A 14 -20.20 -9.80 -21.12
CA VAL A 14 -20.08 -11.22 -20.70
C VAL A 14 -21.27 -11.98 -21.30
N ASP A 15 -21.23 -12.18 -22.61
CA ASP A 15 -22.30 -12.87 -23.35
C ASP A 15 -22.01 -14.37 -23.35
N LEU A 16 -22.71 -15.16 -22.52
CA LEU A 16 -23.38 -16.41 -22.97
C LEU A 16 -24.16 -17.21 -21.88
N GLY A 17 -24.00 -16.94 -20.58
CA GLY A 17 -24.53 -17.83 -19.53
C GLY A 17 -25.83 -17.38 -18.82
N VAL A 18 -25.73 -16.45 -17.87
CA VAL A 18 -26.83 -16.07 -16.95
C VAL A 18 -28.02 -15.42 -17.67
N SER A 19 -27.79 -14.51 -18.61
CA SER A 19 -28.86 -13.80 -19.34
C SER A 19 -29.72 -14.76 -20.17
N LYS A 20 -29.08 -15.73 -20.82
CA LYS A 20 -29.74 -16.78 -21.60
C LYS A 20 -30.51 -17.74 -20.71
N LEU A 21 -29.94 -18.15 -19.59
CA LEU A 21 -30.62 -19.01 -18.61
C LEU A 21 -31.86 -18.31 -18.04
N ALA A 22 -31.73 -17.04 -17.65
CA ALA A 22 -32.84 -16.23 -17.15
C ALA A 22 -33.97 -16.08 -18.19
N ALA A 23 -33.63 -15.84 -19.46
CA ALA A 23 -34.60 -15.75 -20.56
C ALA A 23 -35.39 -17.06 -20.74
N ILE A 24 -34.70 -18.21 -20.75
CA ILE A 24 -35.35 -19.53 -20.87
C ILE A 24 -36.28 -19.81 -19.69
N GLY A 25 -35.89 -19.43 -18.47
CA GLY A 25 -36.74 -19.53 -17.28
C GLY A 25 -38.00 -18.68 -17.38
N ALA A 26 -37.85 -17.44 -17.87
CA ALA A 26 -38.98 -16.53 -18.08
C ALA A 26 -39.97 -17.08 -19.11
N GLU A 27 -39.47 -17.60 -20.24
CA GLU A 27 -40.31 -18.24 -21.26
C GLU A 27 -41.06 -19.46 -20.73
N LYS A 28 -40.39 -20.33 -19.95
CA LYS A 28 -41.02 -21.51 -19.34
C LYS A 28 -42.08 -21.13 -18.30
N ALA A 29 -41.83 -20.11 -17.47
CA ALA A 29 -42.80 -19.63 -16.49
C ALA A 29 -44.04 -19.03 -17.16
N VAL A 30 -43.87 -18.25 -18.24
CA VAL A 30 -44.98 -17.69 -19.02
C VAL A 30 -45.78 -18.78 -19.73
N ALA A 31 -45.10 -19.76 -20.34
CA ALA A 31 -45.76 -20.90 -21.00
C ALA A 31 -46.62 -21.73 -20.02
N LEU A 32 -46.17 -21.86 -18.78
CA LEU A 32 -46.88 -22.59 -17.72
C LEU A 32 -47.86 -21.72 -16.93
N LYS A 33 -47.88 -20.41 -17.18
CA LYS A 33 -48.68 -19.37 -16.50
C LYS A 33 -48.37 -19.25 -15.01
N HIS A 34 -47.11 -19.36 -14.62
CA HIS A 34 -46.67 -19.16 -13.23
C HIS A 34 -46.34 -17.70 -12.98
N GLU A 35 -46.68 -17.21 -11.80
CA GLU A 35 -46.49 -15.79 -11.39
C GLU A 35 -45.00 -15.41 -11.29
N TYR A 36 -44.15 -16.36 -10.92
CA TYR A 36 -42.73 -16.14 -10.66
C TYR A 36 -41.83 -17.07 -11.48
N VAL A 37 -40.65 -16.57 -11.86
CA VAL A 37 -39.54 -17.44 -12.30
C VAL A 37 -38.94 -18.10 -11.07
N LEU A 38 -39.09 -19.42 -10.99
CA LEU A 38 -38.55 -20.28 -9.93
C LEU A 38 -37.31 -21.06 -10.42
N PRO A 39 -36.41 -21.52 -9.52
CA PRO A 39 -35.26 -22.36 -9.88
C PRO A 39 -35.63 -23.62 -10.69
N GLU A 40 -36.82 -24.18 -10.45
CA GLU A 40 -37.33 -25.38 -11.12
C GLU A 40 -37.60 -25.14 -12.60
N HIS A 41 -37.85 -23.90 -13.02
CA HIS A 41 -37.96 -23.55 -14.44
C HIS A 41 -36.61 -23.65 -15.17
N LEU A 42 -35.52 -23.55 -14.41
CA LEU A 42 -34.15 -23.40 -14.90
C LEU A 42 -33.33 -24.69 -14.79
N VAL A 43 -33.53 -25.46 -13.71
CA VAL A 43 -32.63 -26.57 -13.31
C VAL A 43 -32.38 -27.60 -14.41
N VAL A 44 -33.41 -28.00 -15.14
CA VAL A 44 -33.26 -28.98 -16.25
C VAL A 44 -32.36 -28.42 -17.34
N GLU A 45 -32.56 -27.16 -17.73
CA GLU A 45 -31.76 -26.53 -18.79
C GLU A 45 -30.33 -26.29 -18.34
N PHE A 46 -30.17 -25.85 -17.08
CA PHE A 46 -28.87 -25.65 -16.46
C PHE A 46 -28.05 -26.94 -16.45
N VAL A 47 -28.64 -28.04 -15.97
CA VAL A 47 -27.95 -29.34 -15.88
C VAL A 47 -27.67 -29.91 -17.27
N GLU A 48 -28.59 -29.77 -18.23
CA GLU A 48 -28.32 -30.18 -19.61
C GLU A 48 -27.16 -29.40 -20.23
N HIS A 49 -27.09 -28.09 -19.99
CA HIS A 49 -25.98 -27.27 -20.46
C HIS A 49 -24.67 -27.63 -19.76
N LEU A 50 -24.72 -27.89 -18.45
CA LEU A 50 -23.56 -28.32 -17.67
C LEU A 50 -22.99 -29.64 -18.21
N LEU A 51 -23.86 -30.61 -18.54
CA LEU A 51 -23.47 -31.91 -19.10
C LEU A 51 -23.05 -31.84 -20.58
N LEU A 52 -23.39 -30.77 -21.30
CA LEU A 52 -22.83 -30.50 -22.63
C LEU A 52 -21.38 -30.02 -22.54
N ILE A 53 -21.06 -29.23 -21.51
CA ILE A 53 -19.71 -28.72 -21.28
C ILE A 53 -18.82 -29.79 -20.65
N TYR A 54 -19.35 -30.57 -19.70
CA TYR A 54 -18.65 -31.66 -19.01
C TYR A 54 -19.32 -33.01 -19.28
N PRO A 55 -19.12 -33.61 -20.47
CA PRO A 55 -19.75 -34.89 -20.84
C PRO A 55 -19.45 -36.04 -19.88
N GLU A 56 -18.32 -36.00 -19.18
CA GLU A 56 -17.86 -36.99 -18.19
C GLU A 56 -18.82 -37.06 -17.01
N LEU A 57 -19.48 -35.95 -16.67
CA LEU A 57 -20.41 -35.91 -15.55
C LEU A 57 -21.74 -36.61 -15.85
N ARG A 58 -21.99 -36.95 -17.12
CA ARG A 58 -23.28 -37.48 -17.58
C ARG A 58 -23.61 -38.85 -16.99
N GLU A 59 -22.60 -39.66 -16.67
CA GLU A 59 -22.81 -40.98 -16.05
C GLU A 59 -23.40 -40.89 -14.64
N TYR A 60 -23.26 -39.74 -13.98
CA TYR A 60 -23.71 -39.54 -12.60
C TYR A 60 -25.12 -38.96 -12.49
N VAL A 61 -25.73 -38.51 -13.60
CA VAL A 61 -27.02 -37.80 -13.60
C VAL A 61 -28.09 -38.55 -14.38
N ASP A 62 -29.17 -38.96 -13.72
CA ASP A 62 -30.40 -39.40 -14.38
C ASP A 62 -31.26 -38.20 -14.82
N LEU A 63 -30.91 -37.65 -15.98
CA LEU A 63 -31.66 -36.55 -16.63
C LEU A 63 -33.14 -36.87 -16.86
N LYS A 64 -33.51 -38.14 -17.03
CA LYS A 64 -34.91 -38.51 -17.29
C LYS A 64 -35.73 -38.41 -16.00
N SER A 65 -35.16 -38.84 -14.88
CA SER A 65 -35.75 -38.66 -13.55
C SER A 65 -35.91 -37.16 -13.24
N LEU A 66 -34.84 -36.37 -13.38
CA LEU A 66 -34.86 -34.92 -13.13
C LEU A 66 -35.96 -34.22 -13.94
N ARG A 67 -36.00 -34.44 -15.26
CA ARG A 67 -37.04 -33.88 -16.15
C ARG A 67 -38.45 -34.26 -15.71
N THR A 68 -38.66 -35.50 -15.26
CA THR A 68 -39.99 -35.99 -14.88
C THR A 68 -40.44 -35.32 -13.59
N GLN A 69 -39.60 -35.34 -12.56
CA GLN A 69 -39.89 -34.75 -11.25
C GLN A 69 -40.11 -33.23 -11.34
N THR A 70 -39.21 -32.51 -12.01
CA THR A 70 -39.34 -31.06 -12.21
C THR A 70 -40.63 -30.72 -12.98
N LYS A 71 -40.97 -31.49 -14.02
CA LYS A 71 -42.18 -31.23 -14.81
C LYS A 71 -43.46 -31.54 -14.05
N GLU A 72 -43.48 -32.58 -13.22
CA GLU A 72 -44.62 -32.92 -12.37
C GLU A 72 -44.85 -31.86 -11.30
N TYR A 73 -43.77 -31.39 -10.66
CA TYR A 73 -43.81 -30.29 -9.72
C TYR A 73 -44.30 -28.99 -10.37
N LEU A 74 -43.71 -28.58 -11.49
CA LEU A 74 -44.16 -27.36 -12.18
C LEU A 74 -45.62 -27.46 -12.63
N LYS A 75 -46.15 -28.65 -12.92
CA LYS A 75 -47.58 -28.80 -13.24
C LYS A 75 -48.51 -28.68 -12.03
N SER A 76 -48.02 -28.97 -10.82
CA SER A 76 -48.82 -28.91 -9.59
C SER A 76 -48.95 -27.48 -9.05
N LEU A 77 -48.12 -26.55 -9.52
CA LEU A 77 -48.16 -25.15 -9.13
C LEU A 77 -49.42 -24.43 -9.64
N GLU A 78 -49.83 -23.40 -8.89
CA GLU A 78 -50.96 -22.55 -9.24
C GLU A 78 -50.69 -21.74 -10.51
N LYS A 79 -51.72 -21.58 -11.34
CA LYS A 79 -51.64 -20.89 -12.64
C LYS A 79 -52.42 -19.59 -12.62
N VAL A 80 -51.78 -18.53 -13.09
CA VAL A 80 -52.38 -17.20 -13.23
C VAL A 80 -53.18 -17.12 -14.55
N LYS A 81 -54.22 -16.30 -14.59
CA LYS A 81 -55.12 -16.20 -15.76
C LYS A 81 -54.43 -15.63 -17.01
N LYS A 82 -53.57 -14.63 -16.85
CA LYS A 82 -52.79 -13.98 -17.91
C LYS A 82 -51.49 -13.47 -17.31
N ILE A 83 -50.36 -13.74 -17.97
CA ILE A 83 -49.06 -13.20 -17.59
C ILE A 83 -48.26 -12.89 -18.85
N ASP A 84 -47.65 -11.71 -18.88
CA ASP A 84 -46.81 -11.21 -19.97
C ASP A 84 -45.38 -11.07 -19.42
N ILE A 85 -44.35 -11.29 -20.25
CA ILE A 85 -42.94 -11.32 -19.82
C ILE A 85 -42.54 -10.04 -19.06
N GLU A 86 -43.09 -8.88 -19.44
CA GLU A 86 -42.82 -7.57 -18.81
C GLU A 86 -43.32 -7.47 -17.36
N HIS A 87 -44.23 -8.33 -16.92
CA HIS A 87 -44.81 -8.33 -15.57
C HIS A 87 -44.40 -9.55 -14.74
N LEU A 88 -43.45 -10.35 -15.24
CA LEU A 88 -43.01 -11.57 -14.60
C LEU A 88 -41.98 -11.25 -13.51
N ALA A 89 -42.28 -11.61 -12.26
CA ALA A 89 -41.35 -11.41 -11.16
C ALA A 89 -40.36 -12.59 -11.04
N ILE A 90 -39.15 -12.31 -10.56
CA ILE A 90 -38.15 -13.35 -10.25
C ILE A 90 -38.28 -13.71 -8.78
N SER A 91 -38.35 -15.01 -8.47
CA SER A 91 -38.41 -15.45 -7.08
C SER A 91 -37.13 -15.12 -6.32
N MET A 92 -37.21 -14.97 -5.00
CA MET A 92 -36.04 -14.68 -4.17
C MET A 92 -34.94 -15.74 -4.34
N GLN A 93 -35.31 -17.01 -4.41
CA GLN A 93 -34.34 -18.11 -4.63
C GLN A 93 -33.66 -18.01 -6.00
N THR A 94 -34.40 -17.73 -7.08
CA THR A 94 -33.81 -17.50 -8.41
C THR A 94 -32.92 -16.25 -8.42
N LYS A 95 -33.30 -15.22 -7.66
CA LYS A 95 -32.50 -14.01 -7.50
C LYS A 95 -31.18 -14.32 -6.79
N THR A 96 -31.19 -15.04 -5.68
CA THR A 96 -29.99 -15.50 -4.97
C THR A 96 -29.08 -16.31 -5.88
N TRP A 97 -29.66 -17.22 -6.66
CA TRP A 97 -28.89 -18.05 -7.59
C TRP A 97 -28.22 -17.24 -8.70
N LEU A 98 -29.00 -16.48 -9.48
CA LEU A 98 -28.48 -15.83 -10.70
C LEU A 98 -27.75 -14.51 -10.42
N ILE A 99 -28.27 -13.68 -9.50
CA ILE A 99 -27.66 -12.40 -9.16
C ILE A 99 -26.46 -12.60 -8.23
N GLY A 100 -26.53 -13.54 -7.27
CA GLY A 100 -25.37 -13.89 -6.43
C GLY A 100 -24.17 -14.34 -7.27
N THR A 101 -24.41 -15.16 -8.30
CA THR A 101 -23.37 -15.50 -9.28
C THR A 101 -22.82 -14.29 -10.02
N ALA A 102 -23.68 -13.35 -10.44
CA ALA A 102 -23.24 -12.16 -11.16
C ALA A 102 -22.42 -11.19 -10.28
N GLU A 103 -22.83 -10.98 -9.03
CA GLU A 103 -22.12 -10.14 -8.06
C GLU A 103 -20.73 -10.71 -7.77
N GLU A 104 -20.64 -12.02 -7.53
CA GLU A 104 -19.38 -12.69 -7.23
C GLU A 104 -18.39 -12.67 -8.40
N LEU A 105 -18.87 -12.83 -9.62
CA LEU A 105 -18.02 -12.72 -10.82
C LEU A 105 -17.51 -11.29 -11.06
N VAL A 106 -18.26 -10.27 -10.64
CA VAL A 106 -17.83 -8.86 -10.72
C VAL A 106 -16.77 -8.53 -9.67
N GLU A 107 -16.91 -9.08 -8.46
CA GLU A 107 -15.94 -8.87 -7.37
C GLU A 107 -14.60 -9.56 -7.63
N ASN A 108 -14.63 -10.78 -8.18
CA ASN A 108 -13.42 -11.58 -8.41
C ASN A 108 -12.75 -11.34 -9.78
N GLY A 109 -13.34 -10.50 -10.64
CA GLY A 109 -12.72 -9.99 -11.88
C GLY A 109 -12.43 -11.01 -12.99
N ASN A 110 -12.64 -12.31 -12.75
CA ASN A 110 -12.38 -13.39 -13.70
C ASN A 110 -13.68 -14.02 -14.22
N VAL A 111 -13.84 -14.01 -15.54
CA VAL A 111 -14.94 -14.71 -16.27
C VAL A 111 -14.74 -16.24 -16.24
N ILE A 112 -13.56 -16.69 -15.82
CA ILE A 112 -13.01 -18.03 -16.05
C ILE A 112 -13.79 -19.14 -15.31
N ASP A 113 -14.49 -18.83 -14.21
CA ASP A 113 -15.16 -19.84 -13.35
C ASP A 113 -16.70 -19.81 -13.40
N PHE A 114 -17.30 -19.24 -14.46
CA PHE A 114 -18.74 -18.98 -14.52
C PHE A 114 -19.64 -20.17 -14.12
N TYR A 115 -19.42 -21.38 -14.66
CA TYR A 115 -20.28 -22.54 -14.38
C TYR A 115 -20.07 -23.13 -12.99
N LEU A 116 -18.84 -23.04 -12.48
CA LEU A 116 -18.50 -23.54 -11.15
C LEU A 116 -19.09 -22.62 -10.07
N VAL A 117 -18.99 -21.30 -10.26
CA VAL A 117 -19.65 -20.29 -9.43
C VAL A 117 -21.18 -20.39 -9.53
N LEU A 118 -21.72 -20.60 -10.73
CA LEU A 118 -23.17 -20.80 -10.93
C LEU A 118 -23.69 -22.07 -10.25
N PHE A 119 -22.93 -23.16 -10.27
CA PHE A 119 -23.29 -24.40 -9.59
C PHE A 119 -23.16 -24.28 -8.07
N ARG A 120 -22.13 -23.62 -7.55
CA ARG A 120 -22.00 -23.39 -6.11
C ARG A 120 -23.16 -22.56 -5.56
N ASN A 121 -23.53 -21.48 -6.25
CA ASN A 121 -24.70 -20.67 -5.87
C ASN A 121 -26.04 -21.42 -6.08
N PHE A 122 -26.08 -22.44 -6.92
CA PHE A 122 -27.22 -23.36 -6.96
C PHE A 122 -27.30 -24.25 -5.71
N MET A 123 -26.16 -24.76 -5.24
CA MET A 123 -26.10 -25.59 -4.02
C MET A 123 -26.43 -24.80 -2.74
N SER A 124 -26.26 -23.48 -2.73
CA SER A 124 -26.61 -22.64 -1.59
C SER A 124 -28.12 -22.39 -1.44
N LEU A 125 -28.94 -22.84 -2.40
CA LEU A 125 -30.39 -22.69 -2.36
C LEU A 125 -31.03 -23.59 -1.30
N LYS A 126 -31.28 -23.02 -0.12
CA LYS A 126 -32.02 -23.67 0.97
C LYS A 126 -33.47 -23.90 0.60
N ASP A 127 -33.97 -25.09 0.94
CA ASP A 127 -35.38 -25.50 0.76
C ASP A 127 -35.88 -25.33 -0.69
N SER A 128 -35.00 -25.59 -1.66
CA SER A 128 -35.31 -25.52 -3.11
C SER A 128 -35.68 -26.90 -3.65
N TYR A 129 -36.85 -27.02 -4.28
CA TYR A 129 -37.26 -28.25 -4.93
C TYR A 129 -36.37 -28.56 -6.14
N ALA A 130 -35.83 -27.53 -6.80
CA ALA A 130 -34.86 -27.71 -7.88
C ALA A 130 -33.59 -28.42 -7.39
N LEU A 131 -33.03 -28.01 -6.25
CA LEU A 131 -31.86 -28.66 -5.67
C LEU A 131 -32.18 -30.07 -5.21
N TYR A 132 -33.33 -30.26 -4.58
CA TYR A 132 -33.82 -31.57 -4.16
C TYR A 132 -33.98 -32.54 -5.34
N PHE A 133 -34.65 -32.13 -6.43
CA PHE A 133 -34.82 -32.99 -7.61
C PHE A 133 -33.50 -33.30 -8.30
N PHE A 134 -32.56 -32.34 -8.30
CA PHE A 134 -31.22 -32.57 -8.83
C PHE A 134 -30.48 -33.61 -7.98
N ASP A 135 -30.43 -33.45 -6.66
CA ASP A 135 -29.79 -34.40 -5.74
C ASP A 135 -30.39 -35.81 -5.87
N GLN A 136 -31.72 -35.94 -5.96
CA GLN A 136 -32.40 -37.22 -6.21
C GLN A 136 -32.12 -37.83 -7.60
N SER A 137 -31.64 -37.03 -8.54
CA SER A 137 -31.25 -37.51 -9.87
C SER A 137 -29.80 -37.97 -9.93
N LEU A 138 -29.02 -37.76 -8.86
CA LEU A 138 -27.63 -38.18 -8.80
C LEU A 138 -27.49 -39.63 -8.33
N ASN A 139 -26.57 -40.36 -8.95
CA ASN A 139 -26.16 -41.69 -8.48
C ASN A 139 -25.01 -41.63 -7.46
N ILE A 140 -24.53 -40.42 -7.14
CA ILE A 140 -23.48 -40.10 -6.17
C ILE A 140 -23.97 -38.97 -5.27
N SER A 141 -23.27 -38.68 -4.18
CA SER A 141 -23.64 -37.54 -3.34
C SER A 141 -23.46 -36.21 -4.09
N LEU A 142 -24.27 -35.20 -3.77
CA LEU A 142 -24.14 -33.85 -4.34
C LEU A 142 -22.73 -33.25 -4.13
N GLN A 143 -22.10 -33.52 -2.97
CA GLN A 143 -20.73 -33.07 -2.67
C GLN A 143 -19.69 -33.77 -3.55
N GLU A 144 -19.85 -35.08 -3.77
CA GLU A 144 -18.99 -35.83 -4.67
C GLU A 144 -19.16 -35.35 -6.12
N PHE A 145 -20.40 -35.05 -6.54
CA PHE A 145 -20.66 -34.48 -7.85
C PHE A 145 -19.99 -33.11 -8.03
N TYR A 146 -20.04 -32.24 -7.01
CA TYR A 146 -19.37 -30.94 -7.04
C TYR A 146 -17.85 -31.08 -7.11
N SER A 147 -17.26 -32.01 -6.34
CA SER A 147 -15.83 -32.31 -6.40
C SER A 147 -15.41 -32.79 -7.80
N LYS A 148 -16.19 -33.68 -8.41
CA LYS A 148 -15.96 -34.13 -9.80
C LYS A 148 -16.12 -32.98 -10.79
N LEU A 149 -17.11 -32.10 -10.63
CA LEU A 149 -17.27 -30.91 -11.46
C LEU A 149 -16.05 -29.99 -11.36
N LYS A 150 -15.56 -29.70 -10.13
CA LYS A 150 -14.36 -28.89 -9.90
C LYS A 150 -13.13 -29.50 -10.57
N HIS A 151 -12.97 -30.82 -10.47
CA HIS A 151 -11.88 -31.55 -11.11
C HIS A 151 -11.97 -31.51 -12.64
N GLN A 152 -13.15 -31.75 -13.22
CA GLN A 152 -13.34 -31.67 -14.69
C GLN A 152 -13.18 -30.25 -15.22
N HIS A 153 -13.62 -29.25 -14.45
CA HIS A 153 -13.36 -27.85 -14.73
C HIS A 153 -11.84 -27.64 -14.81
N PHE A 154 -11.09 -27.99 -13.77
CA PHE A 154 -9.63 -27.86 -13.72
C PHE A 154 -8.91 -28.53 -14.91
N LEU A 155 -9.30 -29.76 -15.28
CA LEU A 155 -8.72 -30.49 -16.42
C LEU A 155 -8.96 -29.81 -17.78
N GLN A 156 -10.14 -29.23 -18.02
CA GLN A 156 -10.42 -28.53 -19.28
C GLN A 156 -9.60 -27.24 -19.47
N PHE A 157 -9.09 -26.66 -18.38
CA PHE A 157 -8.27 -25.45 -18.43
C PHE A 157 -6.76 -25.72 -18.53
N GLU A 158 -6.26 -26.87 -18.08
CA GLU A 158 -4.87 -27.29 -18.36
C GLU A 158 -4.62 -27.56 -19.86
N GLU A 159 -5.65 -27.92 -20.63
CA GLU A 159 -5.50 -28.16 -22.07
C GLU A 159 -5.59 -26.89 -22.95
N ASN A 160 -6.05 -25.74 -22.43
CA ASN A 160 -6.40 -24.59 -23.29
C ASN A 160 -5.69 -23.25 -23.01
N ASP A 161 -4.89 -23.05 -21.95
CA ASP A 161 -4.08 -21.82 -21.82
C ASP A 161 -2.75 -22.06 -21.06
N ASP A 162 -1.64 -21.85 -21.77
CA ASP A 162 -0.33 -21.46 -21.21
C ASP A 162 -0.49 -20.00 -20.74
N ASP A 163 -0.25 -19.73 -19.45
CA ASP A 163 -0.26 -18.41 -18.77
C ASP A 163 -1.58 -17.98 -18.08
N SER A 164 -1.95 -18.63 -16.97
CA SER A 164 -2.61 -17.95 -15.83
C SER A 164 -2.37 -18.68 -14.51
N ASP A 165 -2.18 -17.92 -13.42
CA ASP A 165 -1.96 -18.43 -12.05
C ASP A 165 -3.12 -19.34 -11.56
N PRO A 166 -2.86 -20.36 -10.73
CA PRO A 166 -3.91 -21.14 -10.09
C PRO A 166 -4.76 -20.25 -9.17
N ILE A 167 -6.07 -20.20 -9.40
CA ILE A 167 -7.01 -19.48 -8.55
C ILE A 167 -7.23 -20.29 -7.25
N ASP A 168 -7.00 -19.63 -6.11
CA ASP A 168 -7.24 -20.13 -4.77
C ASP A 168 -8.75 -20.28 -4.52
N TRP A 169 -9.22 -21.52 -4.34
CA TRP A 169 -10.61 -21.80 -3.97
C TRP A 169 -10.70 -21.85 -2.45
N ASP A 170 -10.93 -20.68 -1.84
CA ASP A 170 -11.15 -20.52 -0.40
C ASP A 170 -12.27 -21.48 0.08
N GLU A 171 -11.94 -22.38 1.02
CA GLU A 171 -12.86 -23.37 1.61
C GLU A 171 -13.89 -22.73 2.56
N ASN A 172 -13.97 -21.41 2.66
CA ASN A 172 -14.83 -20.69 3.60
C ASN A 172 -16.12 -20.11 2.99
N ASP A 173 -16.95 -20.94 2.36
CA ASP A 173 -18.37 -20.59 2.13
C ASP A 173 -19.27 -21.26 3.17
N ALA A 174 -19.21 -20.70 4.38
CA ALA A 174 -20.09 -21.05 5.48
C ALA A 174 -21.47 -20.38 5.32
N TYR A 175 -22.47 -21.13 4.82
CA TYR A 175 -23.89 -20.78 5.05
C TYR A 175 -24.75 -21.98 5.48
N ALA A 176 -24.62 -22.32 6.76
CA ALA A 176 -25.68 -22.80 7.65
C ALA A 176 -26.49 -24.05 7.24
N SER A 177 -26.14 -25.16 7.87
CA SER A 177 -27.07 -26.23 8.22
C SER A 177 -27.00 -26.47 9.72
N GLY A 178 -28.16 -26.40 10.38
CA GLY A 178 -28.30 -26.68 11.81
C GLY A 178 -28.00 -28.13 12.15
N SER A 179 -27.49 -28.29 13.37
CA SER A 179 -27.43 -29.49 14.21
C SER A 179 -28.17 -30.73 13.71
N PHE A 180 -27.43 -31.78 13.34
CA PHE A 180 -27.75 -33.17 13.68
C PHE A 180 -26.43 -33.94 13.84
N GLU A 181 -26.23 -34.48 15.04
CA GLU A 181 -25.10 -35.32 15.43
C GLU A 181 -25.25 -36.77 14.91
N GLU A 182 -24.07 -37.32 14.59
CA GLU A 182 -23.58 -38.68 14.87
C GLU A 182 -23.84 -39.88 13.92
N ASP A 183 -22.68 -40.51 13.64
CA ASP A 183 -22.40 -41.92 13.36
C ASP A 183 -22.66 -42.50 11.96
N MET A 184 -21.66 -42.43 11.07
CA MET A 184 -21.11 -43.64 10.42
C MET A 184 -19.84 -43.39 9.59
N ASP A 185 -18.88 -44.29 9.80
CA ASP A 185 -17.79 -44.73 8.89
C ASP A 185 -16.50 -43.89 8.73
N SER A 186 -15.70 -43.86 9.80
CA SER A 186 -14.31 -43.40 9.82
C SER A 186 -13.30 -44.35 9.12
N SER A 187 -13.76 -45.42 8.48
CA SER A 187 -12.86 -46.47 7.96
C SER A 187 -12.49 -46.33 6.46
N PHE A 188 -13.21 -45.48 5.71
CA PHE A 188 -12.98 -45.26 4.28
C PHE A 188 -12.15 -43.99 3.98
N ALA A 189 -12.32 -42.93 4.78
CA ALA A 189 -11.62 -41.65 4.61
C ALA A 189 -10.10 -41.75 4.86
N GLU A 190 -9.67 -42.65 5.74
CA GLU A 190 -8.23 -42.86 6.03
C GLU A 190 -7.47 -43.45 4.83
N ARG A 191 -8.13 -44.14 3.89
CA ARG A 191 -7.45 -44.78 2.74
C ARG A 191 -7.27 -43.86 1.52
N GLU A 192 -8.08 -42.81 1.39
CA GLU A 192 -7.93 -41.82 0.30
C GLU A 192 -6.95 -40.69 0.67
N GLN A 193 -6.87 -40.30 1.94
CA GLN A 193 -5.89 -39.32 2.42
C GLN A 193 -4.44 -39.79 2.27
N GLU A 194 -4.15 -41.08 2.43
CA GLU A 194 -2.79 -41.61 2.27
C GLU A 194 -2.28 -41.62 0.81
N ALA A 195 -3.17 -41.63 -0.19
CA ALA A 195 -2.78 -41.67 -1.60
C ALA A 195 -2.44 -40.29 -2.18
N ASN A 196 -2.98 -39.21 -1.60
CA ASN A 196 -2.84 -37.84 -2.11
C ASN A 196 -1.84 -36.98 -1.32
N ASP A 197 -1.37 -37.43 -0.17
CA ASP A 197 -0.44 -36.69 0.68
C ASP A 197 1.02 -37.09 0.38
N LYS A 198 1.55 -36.64 -0.76
CA LYS A 198 2.96 -36.85 -1.15
C LYS A 198 3.83 -35.68 -0.70
N TRP A 199 5.06 -35.94 -0.27
CA TRP A 199 5.95 -34.88 0.23
C TRP A 199 6.36 -33.89 -0.87
N GLU A 200 6.35 -34.35 -2.12
CA GLU A 200 6.61 -33.56 -3.32
C GLU A 200 5.62 -32.41 -3.51
N ASN A 201 4.40 -32.50 -2.96
CA ASN A 201 3.39 -31.45 -3.07
C ASN A 201 3.73 -30.21 -2.24
N TYR A 202 4.60 -30.34 -1.24
CA TYR A 202 4.99 -29.24 -0.34
C TYR A 202 6.34 -28.61 -0.72
N VAL A 203 6.92 -29.00 -1.86
CA VAL A 203 8.24 -28.53 -2.29
C VAL A 203 8.29 -28.24 -3.78
N VAL A 204 9.08 -27.22 -4.13
CA VAL A 204 9.37 -26.90 -5.53
C VAL A 204 10.79 -27.33 -5.86
N CYS A 205 10.95 -28.15 -6.89
CA CYS A 205 12.26 -28.53 -7.42
C CYS A 205 12.83 -27.37 -8.26
N LEU A 206 13.84 -26.67 -7.74
CA LEU A 206 14.42 -25.51 -8.40
C LEU A 206 15.17 -25.85 -9.69
N ASN A 207 15.69 -27.08 -9.80
CA ASN A 207 16.36 -27.56 -11.01
C ASN A 207 15.46 -27.46 -12.25
N ASP A 208 14.16 -27.68 -12.08
CA ASP A 208 13.21 -27.72 -13.19
C ASP A 208 12.85 -26.30 -13.68
N MET A 209 13.10 -25.28 -12.85
CA MET A 209 12.76 -23.88 -13.09
C MET A 209 13.95 -23.02 -13.56
N VAL A 210 15.19 -23.50 -13.47
CA VAL A 210 16.41 -22.70 -13.75
C VAL A 210 16.42 -22.07 -15.13
N LYS A 211 15.92 -22.75 -16.16
CA LYS A 211 15.95 -22.23 -17.54
C LYS A 211 15.06 -21.01 -17.75
N LYS A 212 13.99 -20.87 -16.95
CA LYS A 212 13.03 -19.77 -17.04
C LYS A 212 13.44 -18.54 -16.21
N ARG A 213 14.46 -18.65 -15.36
CA ARG A 213 14.88 -17.60 -14.42
C ARG A 213 16.10 -16.82 -14.92
N ASN A 214 16.25 -15.59 -14.40
CA ASN A 214 17.38 -14.72 -14.70
C ASN A 214 18.72 -15.34 -14.25
N PRO A 215 19.81 -15.15 -15.00
CA PRO A 215 21.14 -15.60 -14.61
C PRO A 215 21.63 -14.88 -13.33
N LEU A 216 22.41 -15.58 -12.51
CA LEU A 216 23.23 -14.91 -11.50
C LEU A 216 24.35 -14.13 -12.22
N VAL A 217 24.45 -12.84 -11.93
CA VAL A 217 25.49 -11.94 -12.42
C VAL A 217 26.32 -11.48 -11.24
N GLY A 218 27.64 -11.62 -11.34
CA GLY A 218 28.55 -11.37 -10.20
C GLY A 218 28.40 -12.41 -9.09
N ARG A 219 28.73 -12.01 -7.85
CA ARG A 219 28.66 -12.83 -6.62
C ARG A 219 29.34 -14.19 -6.70
N THR A 220 30.47 -14.24 -7.40
CA THR A 220 31.23 -15.47 -7.59
C THR A 220 31.85 -15.95 -6.29
N GLU A 221 32.28 -15.05 -5.42
CA GLU A 221 32.92 -15.40 -4.14
C GLU A 221 31.91 -16.02 -3.16
N GLU A 222 30.72 -15.43 -3.03
CA GLU A 222 29.68 -15.93 -2.14
C GLU A 222 29.09 -17.26 -2.64
N LEU A 223 28.97 -17.42 -3.96
CA LEU A 223 28.55 -18.68 -4.57
C LEU A 223 29.61 -19.77 -4.37
N GLU A 224 30.89 -19.47 -4.60
CA GLU A 224 31.98 -20.41 -4.38
C GLU A 224 32.06 -20.81 -2.90
N ARG A 225 31.92 -19.84 -2.00
CA ARG A 225 31.86 -20.09 -0.57
C ARG A 225 30.70 -21.00 -0.18
N THR A 226 29.53 -20.83 -0.81
CA THR A 226 28.37 -21.71 -0.60
C THR A 226 28.69 -23.14 -1.05
N ILE A 227 29.31 -23.31 -2.22
CA ILE A 227 29.74 -24.62 -2.74
C ILE A 227 30.76 -25.29 -1.79
N GLU A 228 31.77 -24.55 -1.33
CA GLU A 228 32.77 -25.03 -0.36
C GLU A 228 32.10 -25.56 0.91
N VAL A 229 31.13 -24.83 1.45
CA VAL A 229 30.39 -25.22 2.65
C VAL A 229 29.62 -26.51 2.42
N LEU A 230 28.86 -26.60 1.32
CA LEU A 230 28.06 -27.79 0.97
C LEU A 230 28.91 -29.05 0.70
N CYS A 231 30.19 -28.88 0.35
CA CYS A 231 31.13 -29.97 0.13
C CYS A 231 31.78 -30.53 1.41
N ARG A 232 31.64 -29.84 2.55
CA ARG A 232 32.23 -30.26 3.82
C ARG A 232 31.68 -31.61 4.26
N LYS A 233 32.49 -32.37 5.01
CA LYS A 233 32.05 -33.62 5.63
C LYS A 233 31.06 -33.36 6.78
N ASP A 234 31.40 -32.40 7.64
CA ASP A 234 30.60 -31.98 8.79
C ASP A 234 30.27 -30.49 8.65
N LYS A 235 29.10 -30.07 9.17
CA LYS A 235 28.60 -28.68 9.07
C LYS A 235 28.51 -28.24 7.60
N ASN A 236 27.88 -29.08 6.79
CA ASN A 236 27.64 -28.90 5.36
C ASN A 236 26.38 -28.07 5.06
N ASN A 237 26.02 -27.16 5.96
CA ASN A 237 24.85 -26.30 5.82
C ASN A 237 25.29 -24.84 5.74
N ALA A 238 24.73 -24.10 4.79
CA ALA A 238 25.03 -22.70 4.57
C ALA A 238 23.87 -21.83 5.06
N LEU A 239 24.19 -20.67 5.62
CA LEU A 239 23.21 -19.67 6.02
C LEU A 239 23.59 -18.34 5.38
N HIS A 240 22.82 -17.92 4.39
CA HIS A 240 22.93 -16.61 3.74
C HIS A 240 22.27 -15.55 4.61
N ILE A 241 23.06 -14.59 5.07
CA ILE A 241 22.59 -13.48 5.91
C ILE A 241 22.77 -12.19 5.13
N GLY A 242 21.68 -11.47 4.88
CA GLY A 242 21.71 -10.22 4.13
C GLY A 242 20.36 -9.52 4.13
N GLU A 243 20.36 -8.21 3.90
CA GLU A 243 19.14 -7.40 3.85
C GLU A 243 18.17 -7.88 2.75
N PRO A 244 16.86 -7.60 2.84
CA PRO A 244 15.91 -7.91 1.78
C PRO A 244 16.31 -7.24 0.45
N GLY A 245 16.07 -7.94 -0.66
CA GLY A 245 16.35 -7.41 -2.00
C GLY A 245 17.82 -7.47 -2.43
N VAL A 246 18.77 -7.84 -1.57
CA VAL A 246 20.17 -7.94 -2.01
C VAL A 246 20.38 -9.06 -3.02
N GLY A 247 19.52 -10.07 -3.10
CA GLY A 247 19.62 -11.17 -4.09
C GLY A 247 20.11 -12.51 -3.51
N LYS A 248 19.60 -12.90 -2.33
CA LYS A 248 19.87 -14.20 -1.67
C LYS A 248 19.34 -15.36 -2.52
N THR A 249 18.08 -15.28 -2.96
CA THR A 249 17.45 -16.26 -3.85
C THR A 249 18.16 -16.37 -5.20
N ALA A 250 18.66 -15.26 -5.75
CA ALA A 250 19.44 -15.27 -7.00
C ALA A 250 20.73 -16.10 -6.88
N LEU A 251 21.37 -16.10 -5.71
CA LEU A 251 22.58 -16.88 -5.45
C LEU A 251 22.28 -18.39 -5.46
N ILE A 252 21.13 -18.79 -4.93
CA ILE A 252 20.64 -20.18 -5.01
C ILE A 252 20.39 -20.58 -6.44
N MET A 253 19.68 -19.76 -7.21
CA MET A 253 19.44 -20.02 -8.64
C MET A 253 20.76 -20.16 -9.42
N GLY A 254 21.79 -19.37 -9.05
CA GLY A 254 23.15 -19.53 -9.56
C GLY A 254 23.80 -20.88 -9.20
N LEU A 255 23.61 -21.36 -7.97
CA LEU A 255 24.03 -22.70 -7.55
C LEU A 255 23.33 -23.79 -8.37
N VAL A 256 22.00 -23.74 -8.48
CA VAL A 256 21.23 -24.72 -9.25
C VAL A 256 21.70 -24.76 -10.71
N ARG A 257 21.92 -23.58 -11.31
CA ARG A 257 22.45 -23.49 -12.67
C ARG A 257 23.84 -24.12 -12.82
N ARG A 258 24.77 -23.91 -11.86
CA ARG A 258 26.08 -24.58 -11.91
C ARG A 258 25.96 -26.10 -11.77
N ILE A 259 24.99 -26.59 -10.99
CA ILE A 259 24.73 -28.03 -10.86
C ILE A 259 24.25 -28.60 -12.20
N GLU A 260 23.27 -27.97 -12.84
CA GLU A 260 22.74 -28.37 -14.16
C GLU A 260 23.80 -28.29 -15.27
N GLU A 261 24.66 -27.27 -15.24
CA GLU A 261 25.80 -27.12 -16.16
C GLU A 261 26.99 -28.06 -15.81
N LYS A 262 26.88 -28.87 -14.75
CA LYS A 262 27.94 -29.76 -14.23
C LYS A 262 29.25 -29.03 -13.89
N LYS A 263 29.17 -27.75 -13.51
CA LYS A 263 30.27 -26.89 -13.06
C LYS A 263 30.35 -26.81 -11.54
N VAL A 264 30.21 -27.97 -10.88
CA VAL A 264 30.31 -28.11 -9.43
C VAL A 264 31.23 -29.28 -9.08
N PRO A 265 31.83 -29.32 -7.88
CA PRO A 265 32.63 -30.46 -7.44
C PRO A 265 31.85 -31.77 -7.48
N LEU A 266 32.56 -32.90 -7.61
CA LEU A 266 31.99 -34.25 -7.73
C LEU A 266 30.89 -34.56 -6.69
N ARG A 267 30.99 -34.01 -5.48
CA ARG A 267 30.01 -34.24 -4.39
C ARG A 267 28.65 -33.57 -4.59
N LEU A 268 28.56 -32.58 -5.46
CA LEU A 268 27.33 -31.83 -5.76
C LEU A 268 26.83 -32.12 -7.18
N LEU A 269 27.50 -33.01 -7.93
CA LEU A 269 27.03 -33.42 -9.25
C LEU A 269 25.70 -34.13 -9.13
N ASN A 270 24.78 -33.78 -10.04
CA ASN A 270 23.40 -34.29 -10.09
C ASN A 270 22.59 -34.04 -8.81
N SER A 271 23.01 -33.08 -7.97
CA SER A 271 22.22 -32.67 -6.81
C SER A 271 20.89 -32.07 -7.23
N LYS A 272 19.83 -32.42 -6.50
CA LYS A 272 18.51 -31.78 -6.62
C LYS A 272 18.32 -30.78 -5.50
N VAL A 273 17.89 -29.57 -5.85
CA VAL A 273 17.65 -28.46 -4.93
C VAL A 273 16.14 -28.26 -4.79
N TYR A 274 15.62 -28.49 -3.59
CA TYR A 274 14.21 -28.34 -3.27
C TYR A 274 14.01 -27.07 -2.43
N GLN A 275 13.07 -26.22 -2.82
CA GLN A 275 12.62 -25.09 -2.01
C GLN A 275 11.35 -25.49 -1.26
N ILE A 276 11.30 -25.17 0.03
CA ILE A 276 10.08 -25.25 0.84
C ILE A 276 9.46 -23.86 0.90
N ASP A 277 8.15 -23.78 0.65
CA ASP A 277 7.33 -22.67 1.11
C ASP A 277 6.72 -23.02 2.47
N MET A 278 6.96 -22.19 3.47
CA MET A 278 6.42 -22.42 4.81
C MET A 278 4.92 -22.15 4.86
N ALA A 279 4.40 -21.28 3.98
CA ALA A 279 2.97 -21.00 3.89
C ALA A 279 2.19 -22.26 3.49
N ASP A 280 2.67 -23.01 2.47
CA ASP A 280 2.03 -24.25 2.00
C ASP A 280 1.99 -25.35 3.07
N ILE A 281 3.01 -25.39 3.93
CA ILE A 281 3.04 -26.39 5.03
C ILE A 281 2.04 -26.00 6.13
N ILE A 282 1.85 -24.71 6.39
CA ILE A 282 0.92 -24.19 7.39
C ILE A 282 -0.52 -24.20 6.87
N ALA A 283 -0.73 -23.99 5.57
CA ALA A 283 -2.03 -23.97 4.93
C ALA A 283 -2.79 -25.28 5.20
N GLY A 284 -4.02 -25.16 5.69
CA GLY A 284 -4.84 -26.33 6.06
C GLY A 284 -4.28 -27.16 7.23
N THR A 285 -3.44 -26.59 8.10
CA THR A 285 -3.13 -27.18 9.41
C THR A 285 -3.95 -26.48 10.50
N HIS A 286 -4.76 -27.24 11.24
CA HIS A 286 -5.56 -26.72 12.34
C HIS A 286 -4.81 -26.82 13.67
N TYR A 287 -3.84 -27.74 13.76
CA TYR A 287 -3.07 -28.00 14.95
C TYR A 287 -1.57 -28.00 14.67
N ARG A 288 -0.79 -27.53 15.65
CA ARG A 288 0.68 -27.55 15.60
C ARG A 288 1.26 -28.94 15.29
N GLY A 289 0.62 -30.00 15.76
CA GLY A 289 1.06 -31.38 15.52
C GLY A 289 1.05 -31.76 14.04
N GLU A 290 0.04 -31.32 13.29
CA GLU A 290 -0.10 -31.59 11.84
C GLU A 290 1.01 -30.91 11.05
N PHE A 291 1.33 -29.66 11.40
CA PHE A 291 2.47 -28.95 10.84
C PHE A 291 3.79 -29.70 11.10
N GLU A 292 4.04 -30.13 12.33
CA GLU A 292 5.27 -30.86 12.69
C GLU A 292 5.36 -32.20 11.93
N GLU A 293 4.23 -32.88 11.72
CA GLU A 293 4.13 -34.11 10.95
C GLU A 293 4.42 -33.89 9.45
N ARG A 294 3.77 -32.91 8.82
CA ARG A 294 4.02 -32.55 7.41
C ARG A 294 5.47 -32.14 7.19
N PHE A 295 6.03 -31.30 8.06
CA PHE A 295 7.42 -30.89 7.95
C PHE A 295 8.39 -32.06 8.09
N LYS A 296 8.13 -32.97 9.04
CA LYS A 296 8.93 -34.19 9.19
C LYS A 296 8.81 -35.12 7.98
N LYS A 297 7.62 -35.20 7.36
CA LYS A 297 7.36 -35.96 6.13
C LYS A 297 8.18 -35.42 4.96
N VAL A 298 8.23 -34.10 4.78
CA VAL A 298 9.08 -33.44 3.78
C VAL A 298 10.56 -33.75 4.00
N LEU A 299 11.07 -33.55 5.22
CA LEU A 299 12.48 -33.85 5.53
C LEU A 299 12.83 -35.33 5.30
N SER A 300 11.94 -36.24 5.72
CA SER A 300 12.15 -37.68 5.53
C SER A 300 12.09 -38.08 4.05
N GLY A 301 11.24 -37.43 3.26
CA GLY A 301 11.14 -37.63 1.81
C GLY A 301 12.41 -37.19 1.08
N ILE A 302 12.87 -35.96 1.36
CA ILE A 302 14.11 -35.41 0.79
C ILE A 302 15.33 -36.24 1.19
N ALA A 303 15.39 -36.73 2.44
CA ALA A 303 16.50 -37.54 2.93
C ALA A 303 16.66 -38.88 2.20
N LYS A 304 15.61 -39.41 1.56
CA LYS A 304 15.69 -40.65 0.76
C LYS A 304 16.38 -40.43 -0.58
N ASN A 305 16.38 -39.20 -1.10
CA ASN A 305 16.98 -38.86 -2.37
C ASN A 305 18.49 -38.60 -2.22
N GLU A 306 19.31 -39.30 -2.99
CA GLU A 306 20.75 -39.10 -2.98
C GLU A 306 21.11 -37.67 -3.42
N ASN A 307 22.07 -37.05 -2.71
CA ASN A 307 22.61 -35.72 -3.04
C ASN A 307 21.58 -34.57 -3.08
N SER A 308 20.56 -34.61 -2.22
CA SER A 308 19.58 -33.53 -2.10
C SER A 308 20.10 -32.32 -1.31
N ILE A 309 19.64 -31.14 -1.71
CA ILE A 309 19.84 -29.86 -1.03
C ILE A 309 18.46 -29.25 -0.75
N LEU A 310 18.23 -28.85 0.48
CA LEU A 310 17.01 -28.14 0.90
C LEU A 310 17.31 -26.64 1.02
N TYR A 311 16.53 -25.81 0.34
CA TYR A 311 16.56 -24.36 0.44
C TYR A 311 15.35 -23.83 1.25
N ILE A 312 15.61 -22.92 2.19
CA ILE A 312 14.60 -22.26 3.03
C ILE A 312 14.89 -20.76 3.01
N ASP A 313 14.08 -19.94 2.32
CA ASP A 313 14.36 -18.50 2.13
C ASP A 313 14.24 -17.69 3.43
N GLU A 314 13.25 -18.03 4.26
CA GLU A 314 12.99 -17.35 5.54
C GLU A 314 13.21 -18.31 6.71
N ILE A 315 14.42 -18.83 6.86
CA ILE A 315 14.74 -19.87 7.86
C ILE A 315 14.56 -19.41 9.32
N HIS A 316 14.27 -18.14 9.57
CA HIS A 316 13.91 -17.66 10.90
C HIS A 316 12.47 -18.03 11.30
N THR A 317 11.57 -18.24 10.33
CA THR A 317 10.14 -18.59 10.55
C THR A 317 9.97 -19.92 11.28
N ILE A 318 10.87 -20.87 11.02
CA ILE A 318 10.91 -22.19 11.67
C ILE A 318 11.48 -22.14 13.10
N VAL A 319 12.08 -21.02 13.52
CA VAL A 319 12.70 -20.85 14.84
C VAL A 319 11.84 -19.90 15.67
N GLY A 320 10.77 -20.44 16.25
CA GLY A 320 9.88 -19.71 17.14
C GLY A 320 10.62 -19.06 18.32
N THR A 321 10.23 -17.83 18.65
CA THR A 321 10.63 -17.14 19.88
C THR A 321 10.19 -17.97 21.07
N GLY A 322 11.13 -18.49 21.85
CA GLY A 322 10.81 -19.14 23.11
C GLY A 322 9.89 -18.26 23.98
N ALA A 323 8.73 -18.82 24.31
CA ALA A 323 7.79 -18.44 25.37
C ALA A 323 7.45 -16.94 25.49
N ILE A 324 6.30 -16.53 24.95
CA ILE A 324 5.37 -15.57 25.60
C ILE A 324 3.94 -15.73 25.03
N ASP A 325 3.78 -16.13 23.77
CA ASP A 325 2.45 -16.40 23.17
C ASP A 325 2.34 -17.85 22.67
N ASP A 326 1.18 -18.47 22.89
CA ASP A 326 0.85 -19.88 22.63
C ASP A 326 0.81 -20.25 21.12
N SER A 327 1.31 -19.38 20.24
CA SER A 327 1.15 -19.41 18.78
C SER A 327 2.44 -19.58 17.97
N SER A 328 3.63 -19.52 18.57
CA SER A 328 4.88 -19.65 17.79
C SER A 328 5.23 -21.12 17.51
N LEU A 329 5.21 -21.51 16.24
CA LEU A 329 5.66 -22.82 15.74
C LEU A 329 7.19 -22.93 15.88
N ASP A 330 7.69 -23.80 16.77
CA ASP A 330 9.14 -24.08 16.91
C ASP A 330 9.50 -25.43 16.27
N ALA A 331 9.86 -25.40 14.99
CA ALA A 331 10.29 -26.56 14.22
C ALA A 331 11.80 -26.84 14.36
N SER A 332 12.53 -26.03 15.14
CA SER A 332 14.00 -26.12 15.24
C SER A 332 14.46 -27.46 15.82
N ASN A 333 13.64 -28.11 16.64
CA ASN A 333 13.93 -29.43 17.19
C ASN A 333 13.81 -30.55 16.15
N ILE A 334 12.93 -30.40 15.16
CA ILE A 334 12.72 -31.38 14.08
C ILE A 334 13.91 -31.39 13.12
N LEU A 335 14.55 -30.24 12.89
CA LEU A 335 15.71 -30.12 12.00
C LEU A 335 17.03 -30.62 12.58
N LYS A 336 17.19 -30.60 13.92
CA LYS A 336 18.45 -30.93 14.59
C LYS A 336 19.02 -32.32 14.22
N PRO A 337 18.21 -33.40 14.13
CA PRO A 337 18.68 -34.72 13.71
C PRO A 337 19.27 -34.70 12.29
N TYR A 338 18.53 -34.17 11.31
CA TYR A 338 18.97 -34.09 9.91
C TYR A 338 20.25 -33.27 9.74
N LEU A 339 20.37 -32.16 10.48
CA LEU A 339 21.57 -31.32 10.51
C LEU A 339 22.78 -32.00 11.18
N ALA A 340 22.56 -32.96 12.07
CA ALA A 340 23.63 -33.68 12.78
C ALA A 340 24.10 -34.92 12.03
N GLU A 341 23.17 -35.66 11.42
CA GLU A 341 23.45 -36.84 10.61
C GLU A 341 24.05 -36.48 9.24
N GLY A 342 23.72 -35.29 8.71
CA GLY A 342 24.19 -34.83 7.41
C GLY A 342 23.51 -35.55 6.24
N SER A 343 22.36 -36.17 6.48
CA SER A 343 21.53 -36.85 5.47
C SER A 343 20.96 -35.88 4.43
N ILE A 344 20.77 -34.61 4.80
CA ILE A 344 20.33 -33.52 3.93
C ILE A 344 21.30 -32.35 4.07
N ARG A 345 21.63 -31.69 2.96
CA ARG A 345 22.35 -30.40 2.99
C ARG A 345 21.33 -29.27 3.01
N ILE A 346 21.47 -28.30 3.92
CA ILE A 346 20.52 -27.20 4.03
C ILE A 346 21.19 -25.87 3.68
N VAL A 347 20.52 -25.08 2.85
CA VAL A 347 20.83 -23.67 2.62
C VAL A 347 19.67 -22.84 3.16
N GLY A 348 19.91 -22.06 4.19
CA GLY A 348 18.94 -21.11 4.71
C GLY A 348 19.26 -19.70 4.24
N ALA A 349 18.25 -18.86 4.05
CA ALA A 349 18.40 -17.41 3.97
C ALA A 349 17.67 -16.73 5.13
N THR A 350 18.14 -15.54 5.53
CA THR A 350 17.54 -14.71 6.58
C THR A 350 18.10 -13.29 6.50
N THR A 351 17.46 -12.32 7.15
CA THR A 351 18.02 -10.98 7.32
C THR A 351 18.90 -10.87 8.56
N TYR A 352 19.72 -9.81 8.66
CA TYR A 352 20.52 -9.56 9.88
C TYR A 352 19.63 -9.35 11.11
N GLU A 353 18.51 -8.67 10.94
CA GLU A 353 17.55 -8.38 12.01
C GLU A 353 16.93 -9.68 12.54
N GLU A 354 16.36 -10.50 11.66
CA GLU A 354 15.75 -11.78 12.01
C GLU A 354 16.77 -12.78 12.56
N PHE A 355 17.99 -12.80 11.99
CA PHE A 355 19.06 -13.63 12.51
C PHE A 355 19.33 -13.32 13.98
N ASN A 356 19.50 -12.04 14.34
CA ASN A 356 19.77 -11.64 15.70
C ASN A 356 18.56 -11.85 16.63
N ARG A 357 17.34 -11.62 16.12
CA ARG A 357 16.10 -11.73 16.90
C ARG A 357 15.73 -13.18 17.23
N TYR A 358 15.86 -14.09 16.27
CA TYR A 358 15.35 -15.47 16.34
C TYR A 358 16.48 -16.51 16.39
N LEU A 359 17.37 -16.52 15.39
CA LEU A 359 18.36 -17.59 15.20
C LEU A 359 19.52 -17.53 16.22
N ALA A 360 20.06 -16.34 16.49
CA ALA A 360 21.24 -16.14 17.33
C ALA A 360 21.07 -16.65 18.77
N LYS A 361 19.82 -16.67 19.27
CA LYS A 361 19.46 -17.20 20.58
C LYS A 361 19.65 -18.72 20.66
N ASN A 362 19.43 -19.44 19.55
CA ASN A 362 19.55 -20.89 19.49
C ASN A 362 20.96 -21.34 19.04
N LYS A 363 21.93 -21.25 19.97
CA LYS A 363 23.33 -21.65 19.73
C LYS A 363 23.49 -23.08 19.18
N SER A 364 22.56 -23.97 19.52
CA SER A 364 22.60 -25.38 19.12
C SER A 364 22.34 -25.58 17.62
N LEU A 365 21.49 -24.74 17.03
CA LEU A 365 21.15 -24.71 15.61
C LEU A 365 22.22 -23.93 14.83
N VAL A 366 22.54 -22.70 15.26
CA VAL A 366 23.48 -21.81 14.55
C VAL A 366 24.85 -22.46 14.34
N ARG A 367 25.36 -23.25 15.31
CA ARG A 367 26.65 -23.96 15.18
C ARG A 367 26.68 -25.04 14.09
N ARG A 368 25.53 -25.40 13.50
CA ARG A 368 25.38 -26.38 12.39
C ARG A 368 25.43 -25.70 11.02
N PHE A 369 25.26 -24.39 10.98
CA PHE A 369 25.34 -23.58 9.77
C PHE A 369 26.66 -22.83 9.71
N GLN A 370 27.20 -22.70 8.49
CA GLN A 370 28.23 -21.72 8.19
C GLN A 370 27.56 -20.45 7.68
N GLN A 371 27.80 -19.34 8.37
CA GLN A 371 27.30 -18.04 7.97
C GLN A 371 28.07 -17.51 6.77
N ILE A 372 27.35 -16.96 5.80
CA ILE A 372 27.85 -16.30 4.61
C ILE A 372 27.11 -14.96 4.50
N ASP A 373 27.85 -13.87 4.67
CA ASP A 373 27.31 -12.52 4.58
C ASP A 373 27.10 -12.13 3.11
N ILE A 374 25.87 -11.75 2.77
CA ILE A 374 25.48 -11.26 1.45
C ILE A 374 25.24 -9.76 1.56
N LYS A 375 26.23 -8.99 1.11
CA LYS A 375 26.21 -7.52 1.20
C LYS A 375 25.42 -6.89 0.06
N GLU A 376 24.91 -5.69 0.29
CA GLU A 376 24.40 -4.82 -0.79
C GLU A 376 25.53 -4.62 -1.82
N PRO A 377 25.29 -4.87 -3.12
CA PRO A 377 26.26 -4.62 -4.16
C PRO A 377 26.55 -3.12 -4.29
N THR A 378 27.77 -2.80 -4.70
CA THR A 378 28.14 -1.44 -5.08
C THR A 378 27.36 -0.96 -6.30
N VAL A 379 27.35 0.36 -6.54
CA VAL A 379 26.69 0.94 -7.72
C VAL A 379 27.21 0.30 -9.02
N GLU A 380 28.52 0.09 -9.15
CA GLU A 380 29.10 -0.54 -10.35
C GLU A 380 28.69 -2.02 -10.49
N GLU A 381 28.73 -2.79 -9.41
CA GLU A 381 28.26 -4.18 -9.42
C GLU A 381 26.76 -4.28 -9.77
N ALA A 382 25.94 -3.35 -9.27
CA ALA A 382 24.52 -3.30 -9.59
C ALA A 382 24.28 -2.93 -11.06
N VAL A 383 25.09 -2.04 -11.66
CA VAL A 383 25.06 -1.77 -13.11
C VAL A 383 25.35 -3.04 -13.90
N ASP A 384 26.37 -3.80 -13.52
CA ASP A 384 26.71 -5.07 -14.17
C ASP A 384 25.56 -6.09 -14.04
N ILE A 385 24.94 -6.18 -12.86
CA ILE A 385 23.76 -7.04 -12.62
C ILE A 385 22.62 -6.67 -13.57
N LEU A 386 22.26 -5.38 -13.64
CA LEU A 386 21.18 -4.92 -14.52
C LEU A 386 21.53 -5.15 -16.00
N GLU A 387 22.78 -4.91 -16.41
CA GLU A 387 23.25 -5.19 -17.76
C GLU A 387 23.14 -6.68 -18.14
N GLY A 388 23.36 -7.59 -17.20
CA GLY A 388 23.25 -9.03 -17.41
C GLY A 388 21.80 -9.52 -17.54
N ILE A 389 20.85 -8.90 -16.83
CA ILE A 389 19.42 -9.28 -16.87
C ILE A 389 18.59 -8.47 -17.88
N LYS A 390 19.09 -7.32 -18.37
CA LYS A 390 18.30 -6.40 -19.23
C LYS A 390 17.69 -7.07 -20.46
N LYS A 391 18.36 -8.09 -21.02
CA LYS A 391 17.85 -8.80 -22.21
C LYS A 391 16.56 -9.55 -21.92
N GLY A 392 16.42 -10.12 -20.72
CA GLY A 392 15.19 -10.80 -20.31
C GLY A 392 14.01 -9.84 -20.27
N TYR A 393 14.17 -8.73 -19.53
CA TYR A 393 13.15 -7.68 -19.44
C TYR A 393 12.85 -6.99 -20.77
N ALA A 394 13.88 -6.71 -21.59
CA ALA A 394 13.72 -6.13 -22.92
C ALA A 394 12.84 -7.00 -23.82
N ASN A 395 13.08 -8.31 -23.82
CA ASN A 395 12.31 -9.25 -24.62
C ASN A 395 10.89 -9.43 -24.06
N TYR A 396 10.75 -9.50 -22.74
CA TYR A 396 9.46 -9.69 -22.08
C TYR A 396 8.50 -8.50 -22.35
N HIS A 397 9.00 -7.27 -22.23
CA HIS A 397 8.20 -6.05 -22.44
C HIS A 397 8.20 -5.52 -23.87
N ASN A 398 8.96 -6.14 -24.79
CA ASN A 398 9.21 -5.63 -26.15
C ASN A 398 9.74 -4.16 -26.14
N VAL A 399 10.76 -3.89 -25.32
CA VAL A 399 11.40 -2.57 -25.17
C VAL A 399 12.92 -2.65 -25.33
N SER A 400 13.58 -1.50 -25.48
CA SER A 400 15.04 -1.41 -25.52
C SER A 400 15.61 -0.52 -24.41
N TYR A 401 16.66 -1.00 -23.75
CA TYR A 401 17.40 -0.27 -22.72
C TYR A 401 18.82 0.05 -23.23
N SER A 402 19.17 1.34 -23.29
CA SER A 402 20.54 1.77 -23.58
C SER A 402 21.43 1.62 -22.33
N LYS A 403 22.74 1.52 -22.52
CA LYS A 403 23.71 1.42 -21.41
C LYS A 403 23.62 2.61 -20.44
N ASP A 404 23.45 3.81 -20.99
CA ASP A 404 23.34 5.04 -20.21
C ASP A 404 22.09 5.05 -19.33
N ILE A 405 21.02 4.39 -19.76
CA ILE A 405 19.76 4.28 -18.99
C ILE A 405 19.93 3.29 -17.84
N ILE A 406 20.63 2.18 -18.02
CA ILE A 406 20.91 1.23 -16.93
C ILE A 406 21.67 1.92 -15.81
N ARG A 407 22.78 2.61 -16.15
CA ARG A 407 23.54 3.38 -15.18
C ARG A 407 22.68 4.45 -14.49
N TYR A 408 21.87 5.16 -15.26
CA TYR A 408 20.96 6.17 -14.72
C TYR A 408 19.95 5.59 -13.72
N ILE A 409 19.37 4.42 -13.99
CA ILE A 409 18.43 3.75 -13.07
C ILE A 409 19.13 3.38 -11.76
N VAL A 410 20.32 2.79 -11.83
CA VAL A 410 21.06 2.38 -10.63
C VAL A 410 21.45 3.59 -9.78
N GLU A 411 22.07 4.61 -10.38
CA GLU A 411 22.53 5.81 -9.67
C GLU A 411 21.34 6.56 -9.02
N ASN A 412 20.25 6.77 -9.75
CA ASN A 412 19.09 7.48 -9.21
C ASN A 412 18.33 6.67 -8.15
N SER A 413 18.20 5.35 -8.34
CA SER A 413 17.60 4.50 -7.30
C SER A 413 18.43 4.49 -6.03
N HIS A 414 19.76 4.43 -6.15
CA HIS A 414 20.68 4.48 -5.01
C HIS A 414 20.59 5.81 -4.25
N LYS A 415 20.51 6.93 -5.00
CA LYS A 415 20.45 8.28 -4.44
C LYS A 415 19.10 8.61 -3.79
N HIS A 416 17.98 8.23 -4.42
CA HIS A 416 16.64 8.72 -4.04
C HIS A 416 15.76 7.69 -3.32
N ILE A 417 16.06 6.39 -3.42
CA ILE A 417 15.34 5.31 -2.73
C ILE A 417 16.27 4.70 -1.66
N SER A 418 16.21 5.23 -0.45
CA SER A 418 17.11 4.85 0.65
C SER A 418 16.58 3.74 1.56
N ASN A 419 15.28 3.46 1.52
CA ASN A 419 14.63 2.42 2.34
C ASN A 419 14.69 1.01 1.73
N ARG A 420 15.31 0.86 0.54
CA ARG A 420 15.53 -0.40 -0.16
C ARG A 420 16.99 -0.52 -0.57
N PHE A 421 17.44 -1.76 -0.75
CA PHE A 421 18.81 -2.08 -1.10
C PHE A 421 18.93 -2.38 -2.60
N LEU A 422 20.11 -2.13 -3.16
CA LEU A 422 20.48 -2.65 -4.48
C LEU A 422 20.62 -4.19 -4.42
N PRO A 423 20.43 -4.92 -5.54
CA PRO A 423 20.00 -4.41 -6.85
C PRO A 423 18.47 -4.28 -6.99
N ASP A 424 17.69 -4.84 -6.07
CA ASP A 424 16.23 -4.94 -6.11
C ASP A 424 15.50 -3.63 -6.51
N LYS A 425 15.76 -2.52 -5.81
CA LYS A 425 15.16 -1.22 -6.15
C LYS A 425 15.44 -0.73 -7.59
N ALA A 426 16.57 -1.13 -8.17
CA ALA A 426 16.93 -0.76 -9.54
C ALA A 426 16.27 -1.71 -10.56
N ILE A 427 16.13 -3.00 -10.22
CA ILE A 427 15.43 -3.99 -11.04
C ILE A 427 13.95 -3.61 -11.16
N ASP A 428 13.30 -3.24 -10.06
CA ASP A 428 11.91 -2.78 -10.06
C ASP A 428 11.68 -1.59 -10.98
N LEU A 429 12.54 -0.57 -10.92
CA LEU A 429 12.43 0.59 -11.81
C LEU A 429 12.64 0.22 -13.29
N LEU A 430 13.54 -0.72 -13.56
CA LEU A 430 13.78 -1.23 -14.90
C LEU A 430 12.54 -1.96 -15.44
N ASP A 431 11.92 -2.78 -14.60
CA ASP A 431 10.72 -3.56 -14.92
C ASP A 431 9.49 -2.66 -15.11
N GLU A 432 9.23 -1.75 -14.17
CA GLU A 432 8.13 -0.79 -14.24
C GLU A 432 8.25 0.13 -15.47
N ALA A 433 9.47 0.53 -15.84
CA ALA A 433 9.71 1.30 -17.06
C ALA A 433 9.39 0.51 -18.33
N GLY A 434 9.68 -0.80 -18.34
CA GLY A 434 9.31 -1.70 -19.43
C GLY A 434 7.81 -1.87 -19.53
N ALA A 435 7.17 -2.26 -18.43
CA ALA A 435 5.72 -2.49 -18.35
C ALA A 435 4.91 -1.25 -18.75
N LYS A 436 5.37 -0.06 -18.35
CA LYS A 436 4.69 1.19 -18.67
C LYS A 436 4.73 1.54 -20.16
N LEU A 437 5.82 1.22 -20.87
CA LEU A 437 5.89 1.39 -22.33
C LEU A 437 5.13 0.31 -23.07
N ALA A 438 5.14 -0.92 -22.56
CA ALA A 438 4.41 -2.04 -23.14
C ALA A 438 2.89 -1.81 -23.13
N LYS A 439 2.38 -0.98 -22.20
CA LYS A 439 0.97 -0.61 -22.10
C LYS A 439 0.50 0.14 -23.36
N GLY A 440 -0.08 -0.60 -24.29
CA GLY A 440 -0.61 -0.09 -25.57
C GLY A 440 0.20 -0.50 -26.81
N MET A 441 1.21 -1.35 -26.66
CA MET A 441 1.95 -1.94 -27.78
C MET A 441 1.35 -3.29 -28.18
N SER A 442 1.32 -3.56 -29.49
CA SER A 442 1.09 -4.90 -30.04
C SER A 442 2.42 -5.66 -30.18
N LYS A 443 2.37 -7.00 -30.29
CA LYS A 443 3.55 -7.86 -30.52
C LYS A 443 4.33 -7.50 -31.80
N ASP A 444 3.66 -6.87 -32.77
CA ASP A 444 4.25 -6.47 -34.06
C ASP A 444 4.90 -5.07 -34.04
N ASP A 445 4.72 -4.31 -32.97
CA ASP A 445 5.29 -2.96 -32.87
C ASP A 445 6.80 -2.99 -32.62
N LYS A 446 7.51 -2.00 -33.17
CA LYS A 446 8.95 -1.87 -32.95
C LYS A 446 9.23 -1.56 -31.48
N PRO A 447 10.30 -2.15 -30.89
CA PRO A 447 10.64 -1.90 -29.50
C PRO A 447 10.87 -0.41 -29.23
N LEU A 448 10.15 0.13 -28.24
CA LEU A 448 10.36 1.51 -27.80
C LEU A 448 11.59 1.58 -26.89
N ALA A 449 12.34 2.68 -26.99
CA ALA A 449 13.48 2.93 -26.11
C ALA A 449 13.03 3.57 -24.80
N VAL A 450 13.48 3.01 -23.67
CA VAL A 450 13.31 3.64 -22.36
C VAL A 450 14.17 4.90 -22.30
N THR A 451 13.58 6.00 -21.82
CA THR A 451 14.22 7.31 -21.78
C THR A 451 14.34 7.83 -20.35
N LYS A 452 15.31 8.72 -20.07
CA LYS A 452 15.50 9.32 -18.73
C LYS A 452 14.22 10.00 -18.21
N PRO A 453 13.48 10.80 -19.01
CA PRO A 453 12.24 11.42 -18.54
C PRO A 453 11.16 10.44 -18.08
N LEU A 454 11.13 9.23 -18.65
CA LEU A 454 10.21 8.17 -18.20
C LEU A 454 10.61 7.63 -16.83
N ILE A 455 11.91 7.39 -16.63
CA ILE A 455 12.47 6.96 -15.34
C ILE A 455 12.18 8.02 -14.28
N ASP A 456 12.37 9.31 -14.59
CA ASP A 456 12.07 10.40 -13.65
C ASP A 456 10.59 10.45 -13.26
N GLU A 457 9.68 10.17 -14.21
CA GLU A 457 8.25 10.11 -13.93
C GLU A 457 7.86 8.92 -13.04
N ILE A 458 8.52 7.77 -13.21
CA ILE A 458 8.31 6.59 -12.36
C ILE A 458 8.88 6.85 -10.96
N MET A 459 10.11 7.34 -10.88
CA MET A 459 10.76 7.77 -9.64
C MET A 459 9.90 8.77 -8.86
N ALA A 460 9.21 9.69 -9.54
CA ALA A 460 8.28 10.63 -8.90
C ALA A 460 7.20 9.92 -8.10
N LYS A 461 6.60 8.89 -8.71
CA LYS A 461 5.55 8.08 -8.08
C LYS A 461 6.12 7.24 -6.93
N VAL A 462 7.24 6.55 -7.15
CA VAL A 462 7.88 5.67 -6.16
C VAL A 462 8.39 6.47 -4.96
N CYS A 463 9.06 7.59 -5.19
CA CYS A 463 9.61 8.45 -4.14
C CYS A 463 8.56 9.39 -3.51
N LYS A 464 7.33 9.42 -4.02
CA LYS A 464 6.24 10.33 -3.63
C LYS A 464 6.65 11.81 -3.69
N ILE A 465 7.35 12.18 -4.76
CA ILE A 465 7.77 13.56 -5.04
C ILE A 465 7.04 14.01 -6.31
N ASP A 466 6.67 15.30 -6.42
CA ASP A 466 6.20 15.85 -7.69
C ASP A 466 7.26 15.60 -8.79
N ALA A 467 6.82 15.11 -9.96
CA ALA A 467 7.68 14.87 -11.12
C ALA A 467 8.47 16.12 -11.54
N LYS A 468 7.96 17.32 -11.27
CA LYS A 468 8.70 18.58 -11.48
C LYS A 468 9.96 18.67 -10.61
N ALA A 469 9.88 18.28 -9.34
CA ALA A 469 11.00 18.37 -8.41
C ALA A 469 12.11 17.32 -8.66
N LEU A 470 11.82 16.28 -9.46
CA LEU A 470 12.83 15.32 -9.97
C LEU A 470 13.41 15.72 -11.33
N LYS A 471 12.61 16.35 -12.20
CA LYS A 471 13.05 16.83 -13.53
C LYS A 471 14.05 17.98 -13.44
N ASP A 472 14.00 18.75 -12.37
CA ASP A 472 14.85 19.92 -12.17
C ASP A 472 16.23 19.53 -11.63
N ASN A 473 17.02 18.85 -12.45
CA ASN A 473 18.49 18.93 -12.36
C ASN A 473 19.01 20.30 -12.83
N ASN A 474 18.14 21.14 -13.41
CA ASN A 474 18.41 22.54 -13.67
C ASN A 474 17.94 23.38 -12.48
N ASN A 475 18.84 24.20 -11.94
CA ASN A 475 18.59 25.10 -10.82
C ASN A 475 17.48 26.15 -11.07
N ASP A 476 16.87 26.17 -12.26
CA ASP A 476 15.91 27.20 -12.69
C ASP A 476 14.70 27.30 -11.76
N SER A 477 14.17 26.18 -11.26
CA SER A 477 13.05 26.22 -10.31
C SER A 477 13.44 26.75 -8.92
N LEU A 478 14.73 26.71 -8.57
CA LEU A 478 15.23 27.27 -7.32
C LEU A 478 15.42 28.78 -7.40
N ILE A 479 15.67 29.36 -8.58
CA ILE A 479 15.92 30.80 -8.77
C ILE A 479 14.71 31.61 -8.27
N ASP A 480 13.50 31.26 -8.73
CA ASP A 480 12.29 32.00 -8.40
C ASP A 480 11.60 31.51 -7.11
N LEU A 481 12.21 30.58 -6.35
CA LEU A 481 11.60 29.98 -5.16
C LEU A 481 11.21 31.03 -4.12
N LYS A 482 12.08 32.02 -3.89
CA LYS A 482 11.81 33.14 -2.98
C LYS A 482 10.56 33.91 -3.40
N GLU A 483 10.46 34.28 -4.68
CA GLU A 483 9.33 35.05 -5.21
C GLU A 483 8.01 34.28 -5.10
N ARG A 484 8.03 32.98 -5.41
CA ARG A 484 6.86 32.11 -5.29
C ARG A 484 6.39 31.98 -3.85
N ILE A 485 7.30 31.81 -2.88
CA ILE A 485 6.93 31.79 -1.46
C ILE A 485 6.36 33.14 -1.01
N LEU A 486 6.99 34.26 -1.38
CA LEU A 486 6.54 35.62 -1.04
C LEU A 486 5.20 36.01 -1.68
N SER A 487 4.82 35.37 -2.80
CA SER A 487 3.50 35.55 -3.39
C SER A 487 2.37 35.01 -2.50
N MET A 488 2.67 34.07 -1.60
CA MET A 488 1.71 33.40 -0.73
C MET A 488 1.87 33.76 0.77
N VAL A 489 3.07 34.17 1.17
CA VAL A 489 3.45 34.55 2.53
C VAL A 489 3.75 36.05 2.57
N TYR A 490 3.08 36.79 3.45
CA TYR A 490 3.19 38.24 3.50
C TYR A 490 3.94 38.72 4.76
N GLY A 491 4.81 39.72 4.60
CA GLY A 491 5.45 40.43 5.72
C GLY A 491 6.54 39.64 6.46
N GLN A 492 7.08 38.59 5.84
CA GLN A 492 8.07 37.69 6.44
C GLN A 492 9.28 37.50 5.51
N ASP A 493 9.67 38.57 4.82
CA ASP A 493 10.63 38.58 3.72
C ASP A 493 12.01 38.05 4.14
N GLU A 494 12.55 38.55 5.25
CA GLU A 494 13.83 38.08 5.83
C GLU A 494 13.76 36.60 6.28
N ALA A 495 12.60 36.16 6.77
CA ALA A 495 12.42 34.78 7.20
C ALA A 495 12.41 33.83 6.01
N VAL A 496 11.69 34.20 4.94
CA VAL A 496 11.64 33.44 3.69
C VAL A 496 13.02 33.39 3.03
N GLU A 497 13.76 34.50 3.02
CA GLU A 497 15.13 34.54 2.48
C GLU A 497 16.03 33.50 3.15
N LYS A 498 16.08 33.46 4.49
CA LYS A 498 16.87 32.46 5.21
C LYS A 498 16.45 31.01 4.95
N VAL A 499 15.15 30.78 4.80
CA VAL A 499 14.62 29.43 4.47
C VAL A 499 15.08 29.02 3.08
N VAL A 500 14.97 29.91 2.10
CA VAL A 500 15.39 29.66 0.72
C VAL A 500 16.90 29.44 0.63
N GLU A 501 17.71 30.26 1.32
CA GLU A 501 19.17 30.08 1.39
C GLU A 501 19.57 28.69 1.93
N ALA A 502 18.90 28.22 2.98
CA ALA A 502 19.17 26.90 3.55
C ALA A 502 18.83 25.78 2.54
N VAL A 503 17.70 25.89 1.84
CA VAL A 503 17.29 24.92 0.82
C VAL A 503 18.21 24.96 -0.40
N HIS A 504 18.64 26.15 -0.84
CA HIS A 504 19.62 26.31 -1.92
C HIS A 504 20.95 25.66 -1.58
N THR A 505 21.45 25.86 -0.36
CA THR A 505 22.69 25.25 0.12
C THR A 505 22.62 23.73 0.06
N ALA A 506 21.49 23.17 0.48
CA ALA A 506 21.23 21.73 0.42
C ALA A 506 21.21 21.19 -1.01
N LYS A 507 20.47 21.87 -1.89
CA LYS A 507 20.34 21.45 -3.30
C LYS A 507 21.63 21.63 -4.09
N ALA A 508 22.49 22.56 -3.69
CA ALA A 508 23.83 22.71 -4.24
C ALA A 508 24.81 21.60 -3.82
N GLY A 509 24.41 20.67 -2.94
CA GLY A 509 25.27 19.60 -2.44
C GLY A 509 26.40 20.10 -1.54
N LEU A 510 26.21 21.26 -0.88
CA LEU A 510 27.19 21.86 0.03
C LEU A 510 26.95 21.46 1.49
N ILE A 511 26.11 20.45 1.72
CA ILE A 511 25.80 19.90 3.04
C ILE A 511 26.42 18.51 3.13
N ASP A 512 26.88 18.15 4.32
CA ASP A 512 27.40 16.80 4.59
C ASP A 512 26.32 15.73 4.32
N ASP A 513 26.71 14.62 3.68
CA ASP A 513 25.79 13.55 3.23
C ASP A 513 25.04 12.86 4.39
N ASP A 514 25.50 13.01 5.62
CA ASP A 514 24.92 12.45 6.84
C ASP A 514 23.98 13.42 7.58
N LYS A 515 23.62 14.55 6.98
CA LYS A 515 22.72 15.54 7.59
C LYS A 515 21.39 15.69 6.85
N PRO A 516 20.32 16.15 7.54
CA PRO A 516 19.09 16.54 6.87
C PRO A 516 19.34 17.68 5.88
N LEU A 517 18.47 17.83 4.88
CA LEU A 517 18.56 18.91 3.89
C LEU A 517 18.64 20.29 4.57
N ALA A 518 17.85 20.51 5.61
CA ALA A 518 18.01 21.66 6.48
C ALA A 518 17.38 21.40 7.84
N SER A 519 17.95 21.99 8.88
CA SER A 519 17.41 21.98 10.25
C SER A 519 17.18 23.41 10.70
N LEU A 520 15.93 23.85 10.68
CA LEU A 520 15.55 25.25 10.88
C LEU A 520 14.73 25.42 12.16
N LEU A 521 15.06 26.45 12.96
CA LEU A 521 14.24 26.86 14.11
C LEU A 521 13.51 28.17 13.81
N PHE A 522 12.19 28.09 13.67
CA PHE A 522 11.30 29.23 13.43
C PHE A 522 10.85 29.82 14.76
N VAL A 523 11.29 31.04 15.03
CA VAL A 523 11.01 31.76 16.29
C VAL A 523 10.15 32.97 16.00
N GLY A 524 9.09 33.16 16.78
CA GLY A 524 8.30 34.40 16.74
C GLY A 524 6.96 34.27 17.45
N PRO A 525 6.12 35.31 17.42
CA PRO A 525 4.79 35.28 18.04
C PRO A 525 3.85 34.24 17.41
N THR A 526 2.73 33.97 18.08
CA THR A 526 1.69 33.07 17.57
C THR A 526 0.94 33.71 16.38
N GLY A 527 0.68 32.92 15.34
CA GLY A 527 -0.14 33.37 14.21
C GLY A 527 0.52 34.34 13.24
N VAL A 528 1.86 34.49 13.26
CA VAL A 528 2.62 35.33 12.31
C VAL A 528 3.00 34.63 11.00
N GLY A 529 2.76 33.32 10.88
CA GLY A 529 2.98 32.58 9.63
C GLY A 529 4.08 31.50 9.65
N LYS A 530 4.64 31.14 10.81
CA LYS A 530 5.64 30.05 10.93
C LYS A 530 5.20 28.76 10.21
N THR A 531 4.03 28.23 10.57
CA THR A 531 3.42 27.05 9.94
C THR A 531 3.02 27.27 8.49
N GLU A 532 2.70 28.52 8.09
CA GLU A 532 2.36 28.86 6.70
C GLU A 532 3.58 28.72 5.81
N VAL A 533 4.74 29.26 6.23
CA VAL A 533 6.00 29.13 5.48
C VAL A 533 6.38 27.67 5.29
N ALA A 534 6.29 26.84 6.34
CA ALA A 534 6.58 25.40 6.23
C ALA A 534 5.68 24.69 5.20
N ARG A 535 4.37 24.99 5.21
CA ARG A 535 3.43 24.41 4.26
C ARG A 535 3.66 24.88 2.82
N VAL A 536 3.91 26.19 2.66
CA VAL A 536 4.19 26.77 1.33
C VAL A 536 5.49 26.19 0.79
N LEU A 537 6.52 26.04 1.64
CA LEU A 537 7.77 25.39 1.24
C LEU A 537 7.54 23.95 0.77
N ALA A 538 6.78 23.15 1.52
CA ALA A 538 6.47 21.77 1.13
C ALA A 538 5.77 21.71 -0.24
N HIS A 539 4.78 22.59 -0.45
CA HIS A 539 4.08 22.73 -1.72
C HIS A 539 5.03 23.11 -2.88
N GLU A 540 5.87 24.13 -2.69
CA GLU A 540 6.81 24.59 -3.73
C GLU A 540 7.93 23.59 -4.02
N MET A 541 8.30 22.77 -3.04
CA MET A 541 9.25 21.66 -3.22
C MET A 541 8.60 20.40 -3.79
N GLY A 542 7.26 20.36 -3.90
CA GLY A 542 6.54 19.18 -4.38
C GLY A 542 6.65 17.97 -3.45
N VAL A 543 6.76 18.20 -2.14
CA VAL A 543 6.91 17.15 -1.11
C VAL A 543 5.80 17.24 -0.06
N GLU A 544 5.57 16.16 0.67
CA GLU A 544 4.56 16.12 1.72
C GLU A 544 4.97 16.95 2.95
N LEU A 545 4.00 17.56 3.64
CA LEU A 545 4.18 18.19 4.94
C LEU A 545 3.79 17.20 6.04
N VAL A 546 4.79 16.63 6.71
CA VAL A 546 4.58 15.80 7.90
C VAL A 546 4.59 16.71 9.13
N ARG A 547 3.53 16.69 9.93
CA ARG A 547 3.40 17.61 11.08
C ARG A 547 3.13 16.86 12.38
N PHE A 548 3.91 17.20 13.41
CA PHE A 548 3.68 16.77 14.79
C PHE A 548 3.51 17.99 15.70
N ASP A 549 2.50 17.96 16.58
CA ASP A 549 2.32 18.97 17.63
C ASP A 549 3.07 18.53 18.89
N MET A 550 4.12 19.26 19.26
CA MET A 550 4.97 18.89 20.40
C MET A 550 4.28 19.05 21.75
N SER A 551 3.14 19.74 21.82
CA SER A 551 2.31 19.79 23.02
C SER A 551 1.71 18.43 23.40
N GLU A 552 1.47 17.54 22.42
CA GLU A 552 1.01 16.17 22.67
C GLU A 552 2.10 15.28 23.31
N TYR A 553 3.36 15.72 23.21
CA TYR A 553 4.54 14.99 23.67
C TYR A 553 5.24 15.66 24.85
N ALA A 554 4.48 16.41 25.67
CA ALA A 554 4.98 17.03 26.90
C ALA A 554 5.34 16.01 27.98
N GLU A 555 4.71 14.83 27.97
CA GLU A 555 4.91 13.77 28.96
C GLU A 555 5.80 12.65 28.44
N LYS A 556 6.58 12.05 29.34
CA LYS A 556 7.57 11.02 28.99
C LYS A 556 6.96 9.80 28.27
N HIS A 557 5.76 9.37 28.65
CA HIS A 557 5.11 8.23 28.03
C HIS A 557 4.58 8.55 26.61
N SER A 558 4.28 9.81 26.31
CA SER A 558 3.93 10.24 24.95
C SER A 558 5.14 10.20 24.02
N VAL A 559 6.34 10.57 24.53
CA VAL A 559 7.60 10.45 23.76
C VAL A 559 7.86 8.99 23.33
N ALA A 560 7.51 8.03 24.17
CA ALA A 560 7.60 6.61 23.83
C ALA A 560 6.72 6.25 22.62
N LYS A 561 5.59 6.92 22.37
CA LYS A 561 4.82 6.69 21.13
C LYS A 561 5.51 7.25 19.89
N LEU A 562 6.30 8.32 20.04
CA LEU A 562 6.98 8.98 18.92
C LEU A 562 8.14 8.13 18.37
N ILE A 563 8.89 7.45 19.25
CA ILE A 563 10.07 6.63 18.89
C ILE A 563 9.77 5.13 18.98
N GLY A 564 8.74 4.72 19.72
CA GLY A 564 8.47 3.34 20.10
C GLY A 564 8.67 3.13 21.60
N ALA A 565 7.80 2.31 22.22
CA ALA A 565 7.94 1.98 23.64
C ALA A 565 9.14 1.03 23.86
N PRO A 566 9.80 1.04 25.03
CA PRO A 566 10.87 0.08 25.34
C PRO A 566 10.30 -1.34 25.46
N SER A 567 11.16 -2.37 25.31
CA SER A 567 10.75 -3.77 25.50
C SER A 567 10.12 -3.98 26.89
N GLY A 568 8.93 -4.60 26.92
CA GLY A 568 8.18 -4.86 28.15
C GLY A 568 7.13 -3.83 28.54
N TYR A 569 6.90 -2.79 27.72
CA TYR A 569 5.83 -1.80 27.91
C TYR A 569 4.73 -1.94 26.84
N VAL A 570 3.48 -1.61 27.21
CA VAL A 570 2.34 -1.60 26.28
C VAL A 570 2.64 -0.63 25.12
N GLY A 571 2.46 -1.11 23.88
CA GLY A 571 2.81 -0.37 22.66
C GLY A 571 4.24 -0.60 22.16
N TYR A 572 4.99 -1.55 22.72
CA TYR A 572 6.27 -2.01 22.13
C TYR A 572 6.08 -2.56 20.70
N GLU A 573 4.92 -3.16 20.44
CA GLU A 573 4.55 -3.71 19.14
C GLU A 573 4.21 -2.63 18.08
N ASP A 574 3.94 -1.39 18.47
CA ASP A 574 3.37 -0.38 17.55
C ASP A 574 4.41 0.42 16.76
N GLY A 575 5.72 0.19 16.97
CA GLY A 575 6.79 0.97 16.33
C GLY A 575 6.83 2.44 16.79
N GLY A 576 7.60 3.27 16.10
CA GLY A 576 7.68 4.71 16.37
C GLY A 576 6.90 5.54 15.36
N LEU A 577 6.00 6.41 15.82
CA LEU A 577 5.22 7.27 14.91
C LEU A 577 6.11 8.14 14.00
N LEU A 578 7.22 8.67 14.53
CA LEU A 578 8.13 9.51 13.76
C LEU A 578 8.94 8.68 12.76
N THR A 579 9.45 7.52 13.18
CA THR A 579 10.23 6.64 12.29
C THR A 579 9.35 6.12 11.16
N ASP A 580 8.11 5.72 11.45
CA ASP A 580 7.19 5.22 10.44
C ASP A 580 6.71 6.31 9.48
N ALA A 581 6.43 7.52 9.96
CA ALA A 581 6.09 8.64 9.10
C ALA A 581 7.20 8.90 8.08
N ILE A 582 8.46 8.98 8.54
CA ILE A 582 9.60 9.25 7.66
C ILE A 582 9.92 8.07 6.74
N ARG A 583 9.74 6.82 7.17
CA ARG A 583 9.86 5.65 6.27
C ARG A 583 8.80 5.65 5.17
N LYS A 584 7.58 6.10 5.47
CA LYS A 584 6.46 6.21 4.51
C LYS A 584 6.61 7.40 3.56
N THR A 585 7.24 8.48 4.02
CA THR A 585 7.45 9.73 3.28
C THR A 585 8.89 10.25 3.50
N PRO A 586 9.90 9.59 2.90
CA PRO A 586 11.32 9.92 3.14
C PRO A 586 11.73 11.28 2.59
N ASN A 587 10.95 11.83 1.65
CA ASN A 587 11.10 13.15 1.08
C ASN A 587 9.95 14.04 1.58
N CYS A 588 10.20 14.82 2.62
CA CYS A 588 9.16 15.65 3.22
C CYS A 588 9.72 16.91 3.88
N VAL A 589 8.84 17.88 4.11
CA VAL A 589 9.07 18.90 5.14
C VAL A 589 8.51 18.35 6.45
N LEU A 590 9.37 18.12 7.44
CA LEU A 590 8.97 17.67 8.77
C LEU A 590 8.82 18.89 9.67
N LEU A 591 7.59 19.17 10.11
CA LEU A 591 7.27 20.26 11.00
C LEU A 591 6.98 19.75 12.42
N LEU A 592 7.83 20.13 13.39
CA LEU A 592 7.57 19.94 14.81
C LEU A 592 7.13 21.28 15.42
N ASP A 593 5.83 21.42 15.63
CA ASP A 593 5.21 22.68 16.09
C ASP A 593 5.33 22.79 17.62
N GLU A 594 5.67 23.98 18.12
CA GLU A 594 5.77 24.31 19.56
C GLU A 594 6.77 23.45 20.35
N VAL A 595 7.99 23.28 19.82
CA VAL A 595 9.03 22.41 20.40
C VAL A 595 9.38 22.73 21.86
N GLU A 596 9.17 23.96 22.32
CA GLU A 596 9.37 24.33 23.73
C GLU A 596 8.43 23.61 24.70
N LYS A 597 7.33 23.02 24.22
CA LYS A 597 6.36 22.28 25.02
C LYS A 597 6.69 20.80 25.14
N ALA A 598 7.59 20.28 24.29
CA ALA A 598 8.02 18.90 24.32
C ALA A 598 8.76 18.55 25.63
N HIS A 599 8.66 17.27 26.00
CA HIS A 599 9.54 16.68 27.01
C HIS A 599 11.03 16.78 26.61
N SER A 600 11.93 16.86 27.59
CA SER A 600 13.37 17.02 27.36
C SER A 600 14.00 15.89 26.53
N ASP A 601 13.45 14.68 26.61
CA ASP A 601 13.95 13.51 25.88
C ASP A 601 13.83 13.68 24.37
N ILE A 602 12.87 14.49 23.88
CA ILE A 602 12.74 14.78 22.45
C ILE A 602 13.98 15.48 21.90
N TYR A 603 14.61 16.36 22.68
CA TYR A 603 15.80 17.08 22.22
C TYR A 603 16.97 16.14 21.90
N ASN A 604 17.11 15.02 22.62
CA ASN A 604 18.15 14.03 22.35
C ASN A 604 17.92 13.33 21.00
N ILE A 605 16.65 13.05 20.67
CA ILE A 605 16.24 12.50 19.37
C ILE A 605 16.60 13.50 18.27
N LEU A 606 16.23 14.77 18.47
CA LEU A 606 16.49 15.82 17.47
C LEU A 606 17.98 16.02 17.24
N LEU A 607 18.81 15.95 18.28
CA LEU A 607 20.26 15.98 18.13
C LEU A 607 20.77 14.83 17.25
N GLN A 608 20.27 13.60 17.48
CA GLN A 608 20.62 12.44 16.66
C GLN A 608 20.19 12.61 15.19
N VAL A 609 18.96 13.09 14.97
CA VAL A 609 18.43 13.35 13.63
C VAL A 609 19.23 14.43 12.90
N MET A 610 19.60 15.52 13.59
CA MET A 610 20.37 16.61 12.98
C MET A 610 21.83 16.24 12.69
N ASP A 611 22.41 15.29 13.44
CA ASP A 611 23.80 14.84 13.24
C ASP A 611 23.96 13.79 12.15
N TYR A 612 23.11 12.77 12.20
CA TYR A 612 23.31 11.53 11.43
C TYR A 612 22.20 11.28 10.42
N ALA A 613 21.22 12.18 10.34
CA ALA A 613 20.04 12.06 9.49
C ALA A 613 19.37 10.68 9.60
N ARG A 614 19.47 10.06 10.78
CA ARG A 614 18.99 8.69 11.01
C ARG A 614 18.41 8.58 12.40
N LEU A 615 17.23 7.98 12.46
CA LEU A 615 16.60 7.59 13.71
C LEU A 615 16.30 6.10 13.68
N THR A 616 16.63 5.40 14.76
CA THR A 616 16.29 3.99 14.93
C THR A 616 15.25 3.88 16.03
N ASP A 617 14.15 3.19 15.76
CA ASP A 617 13.16 2.88 16.78
C ASP A 617 13.58 1.70 17.67
N ASN A 618 12.77 1.38 18.67
CA ASN A 618 13.06 0.27 19.59
C ASN A 618 12.87 -1.12 18.98
N LYS A 619 12.23 -1.22 17.80
CA LYS A 619 12.16 -2.48 17.04
C LYS A 619 13.41 -2.69 16.17
N GLY A 620 14.20 -1.64 15.96
CA GLY A 620 15.38 -1.66 15.10
C GLY A 620 15.11 -1.09 13.70
N ASN A 621 13.89 -0.62 13.42
CA ASN A 621 13.60 0.03 12.15
C ASN A 621 14.36 1.35 12.07
N LYS A 622 14.97 1.60 10.92
CA LYS A 622 15.72 2.83 10.65
C LYS A 622 14.92 3.75 9.74
N ALA A 623 14.81 5.01 10.13
CA ALA A 623 14.26 6.10 9.34
C ALA A 623 15.40 7.02 8.88
N ASP A 624 15.38 7.39 7.60
CA ASP A 624 16.38 8.22 6.94
C ASP A 624 15.83 9.63 6.70
N PHE A 625 16.52 10.64 7.24
CA PHE A 625 16.17 12.04 7.22
C PHE A 625 17.01 12.85 6.24
N ARG A 626 17.91 12.23 5.44
CA ARG A 626 18.80 12.95 4.53
C ARG A 626 18.06 13.81 3.51
N ASN A 627 16.87 13.38 3.12
CA ASN A 627 15.99 14.11 2.20
C ASN A 627 14.87 14.90 2.91
N VAL A 628 15.02 15.17 4.21
CA VAL A 628 14.02 15.87 5.03
C VAL A 628 14.47 17.30 5.31
N VAL A 629 13.54 18.25 5.13
CA VAL A 629 13.69 19.61 5.68
C VAL A 629 13.02 19.62 7.05
N LEU A 630 13.83 19.62 8.11
CA LEU A 630 13.38 19.66 9.50
C LEU A 630 13.11 21.12 9.90
N ILE A 631 11.85 21.41 10.23
CA ILE A 631 11.41 22.71 10.73
C ILE A 631 10.85 22.54 12.14
N LEU A 632 11.43 23.28 13.07
CA LEU A 632 11.02 23.36 14.46
C LEU A 632 10.37 24.73 14.67
N THR A 633 9.20 24.82 15.28
CA THR A 633 8.65 26.13 15.63
C THR A 633 8.75 26.38 17.13
N SER A 634 8.94 27.64 17.50
CA SER A 634 8.87 28.06 18.88
C SER A 634 8.23 29.44 19.05
N ASN A 635 7.46 29.59 20.12
CA ASN A 635 6.91 30.87 20.56
C ASN A 635 7.79 31.57 21.61
N ILE A 636 8.94 30.98 21.97
CA ILE A 636 9.89 31.56 22.93
C ILE A 636 10.38 32.93 22.43
N GLY A 637 10.50 33.89 23.35
CA GLY A 637 11.03 35.21 23.05
C GLY A 637 9.98 36.22 22.58
N ALA A 638 8.79 35.78 22.14
CA ALA A 638 7.76 36.67 21.60
C ALA A 638 7.32 37.77 22.58
N GLN A 639 7.22 37.46 23.89
CA GLN A 639 6.88 38.46 24.92
C GLN A 639 7.98 39.51 25.18
N TYR A 640 9.22 39.20 24.81
CA TYR A 640 10.38 40.06 25.00
C TYR A 640 10.72 40.91 23.77
N ALA A 641 10.01 40.69 22.65
CA ALA A 641 10.09 41.51 21.44
C ALA A 641 9.92 43.00 21.72
N HIS A 642 9.15 43.38 22.74
CA HIS A 642 8.89 44.75 23.17
C HIS A 642 10.00 45.38 24.03
N GLN A 643 10.89 44.58 24.62
CA GLN A 643 11.99 45.09 25.45
C GLN A 643 13.10 45.76 24.64
N ALA A 644 13.10 45.58 23.31
CA ALA A 644 13.95 46.30 22.36
C ALA A 644 13.89 47.83 22.51
N ASN A 645 12.76 48.38 23.02
CA ASN A 645 12.54 49.83 23.18
C ASN A 645 12.66 50.33 24.62
N VAL A 646 13.07 49.50 25.59
CA VAL A 646 13.11 49.87 27.02
C VAL A 646 14.54 49.78 27.56
N GLY A 647 15.41 50.73 27.17
CA GLY A 647 16.78 50.83 27.69
C GLY A 647 17.57 52.00 27.12
N PHE A 648 18.43 52.62 27.95
CA PHE A 648 19.31 53.75 27.59
C PHE A 648 20.57 53.35 26.77
N ALA A 649 20.68 52.07 26.37
CA ALA A 649 21.79 51.56 25.56
C ALA A 649 21.25 51.02 24.21
N GLY A 650 21.44 51.83 23.16
CA GLY A 650 21.48 51.53 21.72
C GLY A 650 20.64 50.40 21.09
N ASN A 651 19.79 50.77 20.12
CA ASN A 651 19.43 50.06 18.88
C ASN A 651 19.42 48.51 18.86
N VAL A 652 18.87 47.85 19.87
CA VAL A 652 18.61 46.40 19.78
C VAL A 652 17.34 46.18 18.98
N THR A 653 17.40 45.46 17.86
CA THR A 653 16.19 45.15 17.08
C THR A 653 15.32 44.13 17.84
N SER A 654 14.01 44.14 17.57
CA SER A 654 13.09 43.17 18.17
C SER A 654 13.54 41.72 17.96
N GLY A 655 14.08 41.40 16.77
CA GLY A 655 14.65 40.09 16.47
C GLY A 655 15.91 39.75 17.28
N GLN A 656 16.80 40.71 17.54
CA GLN A 656 17.99 40.48 18.39
C GLN A 656 17.61 40.20 19.86
N ALA A 657 16.59 40.90 20.37
CA ALA A 657 16.04 40.64 21.69
C ALA A 657 15.45 39.22 21.78
N MET A 658 14.69 38.79 20.76
CA MET A 658 14.16 37.42 20.68
C MET A 658 15.28 36.37 20.62
N LEU A 659 16.27 36.55 19.75
CA LEU A 659 17.42 35.62 19.62
C LEU A 659 18.19 35.45 20.93
N THR A 660 18.34 36.53 21.71
CA THR A 660 19.00 36.46 23.02
C THR A 660 18.24 35.56 24.00
N GLN A 661 16.90 35.57 23.95
CA GLN A 661 16.07 34.70 24.79
C GLN A 661 16.08 33.25 24.30
N VAL A 662 16.05 33.03 22.99
CA VAL A 662 16.18 31.69 22.39
C VAL A 662 17.49 31.04 22.83
N LYS A 663 18.60 31.79 22.78
CA LYS A 663 19.92 31.32 23.24
C LYS A 663 20.01 31.00 24.73
N LYS A 664 19.08 31.54 25.55
CA LYS A 664 18.97 31.20 26.98
C LYS A 664 18.08 29.99 27.22
N ALA A 665 17.04 29.82 26.41
CA ALA A 665 16.05 28.75 26.60
C ALA A 665 16.53 27.40 26.03
N PHE A 666 17.21 27.41 24.89
CA PHE A 666 17.76 26.20 24.28
C PHE A 666 19.23 26.06 24.62
N LYS A 667 19.66 24.82 24.88
CA LYS A 667 21.08 24.50 25.15
C LYS A 667 21.94 24.85 23.92
N PRO A 668 23.18 25.34 24.11
CA PRO A 668 24.09 25.64 23.00
C PRO A 668 24.30 24.45 22.05
N GLU A 669 24.34 23.23 22.59
CA GLU A 669 24.46 21.99 21.82
C GLU A 669 23.35 21.87 20.76
N PHE A 670 22.10 22.14 21.12
CA PHE A 670 20.98 22.11 20.18
C PHE A 670 21.08 23.20 19.11
N ILE A 671 21.43 24.41 19.52
CA ILE A 671 21.53 25.57 18.61
C ILE A 671 22.62 25.35 17.56
N ASN A 672 23.75 24.78 17.94
CA ASN A 672 24.89 24.57 17.05
C ASN A 672 24.63 23.49 15.98
N ARG A 673 23.54 22.73 16.10
CA ARG A 673 23.12 21.70 15.12
C ARG A 673 22.09 22.19 14.12
N LEU A 674 21.50 23.36 14.37
CA LEU A 674 20.59 24.00 13.44
C LEU A 674 21.38 24.58 12.27
N SER A 675 20.86 24.42 11.05
CA SER A 675 21.34 25.13 9.88
C SER A 675 21.12 26.64 10.02
N SER A 676 19.96 27.05 10.56
CA SER A 676 19.66 28.45 10.80
C SER A 676 18.54 28.67 11.82
N ILE A 677 18.59 29.78 12.54
CA ILE A 677 17.47 30.30 13.34
C ILE A 677 16.79 31.40 12.52
N VAL A 678 15.51 31.16 12.21
CA VAL A 678 14.67 32.02 11.39
C VAL A 678 13.74 32.80 12.30
N VAL A 679 13.88 34.13 12.31
CA VAL A 679 13.08 35.02 13.17
C VAL A 679 11.92 35.57 12.36
N PHE A 680 10.71 35.46 12.90
CA PHE A 680 9.48 35.97 12.33
C PHE A 680 9.07 37.27 13.02
N ASN A 681 8.70 38.25 12.21
CA ASN A 681 8.32 39.58 12.68
C ASN A 681 6.84 39.63 13.11
N ASP A 682 6.54 40.60 13.98
CA ASP A 682 5.16 40.92 14.36
C ASP A 682 4.32 41.30 13.12
N MET A 683 3.01 41.04 13.21
CA MET A 683 2.07 41.42 12.15
C MET A 683 1.83 42.93 12.14
N ASP A 684 2.27 43.60 11.08
CA ASP A 684 1.99 45.01 10.83
C ASP A 684 0.66 45.22 10.09
N LYS A 685 0.23 46.49 9.94
CA LYS A 685 -1.03 46.82 9.24
C LYS A 685 -1.01 46.40 7.77
N PRO A 686 0.04 46.66 6.97
CA PRO A 686 0.13 46.19 5.59
C PRO A 686 0.01 44.66 5.44
N MET A 687 0.67 43.88 6.29
CA MET A 687 0.58 42.42 6.32
C MET A 687 -0.85 41.98 6.66
N ALA A 688 -1.46 42.59 7.68
CA ALA A 688 -2.82 42.29 8.10
C ALA A 688 -3.86 42.57 6.99
N GLU A 689 -3.69 43.65 6.24
CA GLU A 689 -4.52 43.98 5.08
C GLU A 689 -4.45 42.90 3.99
N ARG A 690 -3.23 42.48 3.63
CA ARG A 690 -3.03 41.40 2.64
C ARG A 690 -3.62 40.07 3.12
N ILE A 691 -3.48 39.74 4.40
CA ILE A 691 -4.07 38.54 5.00
C ILE A 691 -5.59 38.61 4.93
N LEU A 692 -6.21 39.71 5.37
CA LEU A 692 -7.66 39.87 5.34
C LEU A 692 -8.17 39.70 3.90
N HIS A 693 -7.52 40.36 2.94
CA HIS A 693 -7.87 40.22 1.53
C HIS A 693 -7.77 38.76 1.05
N LYS A 694 -6.70 38.04 1.37
CA LYS A 694 -6.54 36.59 1.05
C LYS A 694 -7.68 35.76 1.64
N LYS A 695 -8.05 35.99 2.90
CA LYS A 695 -9.11 35.23 3.60
C LYS A 695 -10.50 35.52 3.04
N VAL A 696 -10.78 36.78 2.73
CA VAL A 696 -12.01 37.20 2.07
C VAL A 696 -12.09 36.63 0.66
N ALA A 697 -11.01 36.67 -0.12
CA ALA A 697 -10.98 36.12 -1.47
C ALA A 697 -11.27 34.61 -1.45
N ALA A 698 -10.71 33.87 -0.49
CA ALA A 698 -11.02 32.45 -0.30
C ALA A 698 -12.50 32.21 0.05
N LEU A 699 -13.12 33.07 0.86
CA LEU A 699 -14.56 33.02 1.12
C LEU A 699 -15.38 33.36 -0.12
N ALA A 700 -14.99 34.39 -0.87
CA ALA A 700 -15.63 34.82 -2.10
C ALA A 700 -15.60 33.71 -3.17
N LEU A 701 -14.51 32.95 -3.27
CA LEU A 701 -14.40 31.81 -4.19
C LEU A 701 -15.43 30.72 -3.86
N LYS A 702 -15.63 30.42 -2.56
CA LYS A 702 -16.70 29.50 -2.12
C LYS A 702 -18.11 30.02 -2.41
N LEU A 703 -18.31 31.34 -2.33
CA LEU A 703 -19.58 31.99 -2.64
C LEU A 703 -19.87 32.04 -4.15
N LYS A 704 -18.83 32.16 -4.99
CA LYS A 704 -18.97 32.11 -6.45
C LYS A 704 -19.61 30.81 -6.95
N ALA A 705 -19.31 29.67 -6.31
CA ALA A 705 -19.98 28.40 -6.62
C ALA A 705 -21.51 28.46 -6.41
N LYS A 706 -21.99 29.38 -5.54
CA LYS A 706 -23.41 29.67 -5.31
C LYS A 706 -23.92 30.88 -6.11
N LYS A 707 -23.16 31.34 -7.12
CA LYS A 707 -23.45 32.54 -7.94
C LYS A 707 -23.57 33.82 -7.11
N ILE A 708 -22.78 33.92 -6.03
CA ILE A 708 -22.76 35.10 -5.15
C ILE A 708 -21.40 35.78 -5.29
N ASP A 709 -21.43 37.05 -5.67
CA ASP A 709 -20.26 37.92 -5.64
C ASP A 709 -20.20 38.66 -4.31
N LEU A 710 -19.04 38.63 -3.65
CA LEU A 710 -18.81 39.28 -2.36
C LEU A 710 -17.99 40.55 -2.57
N GLN A 711 -18.49 41.68 -2.07
CA GLN A 711 -17.76 42.94 -1.99
C GLN A 711 -17.76 43.45 -0.56
N LEU A 712 -16.62 43.99 -0.11
CA LEU A 712 -16.52 44.73 1.15
C LEU A 712 -16.39 46.22 0.82
N ASP A 713 -17.12 47.05 1.53
CA ASP A 713 -16.83 48.48 1.55
C ASP A 713 -15.61 48.78 2.45
N SER A 714 -15.10 50.00 2.35
CA SER A 714 -13.91 50.43 3.09
C SER A 714 -14.12 50.43 4.61
N GLU A 715 -15.34 50.70 5.08
CA GLU A 715 -15.67 50.74 6.51
C GLU A 715 -15.72 49.34 7.13
N ALA A 716 -16.36 48.38 6.45
CA ALA A 716 -16.38 46.98 6.85
C ALA A 716 -14.97 46.37 6.81
N GLN A 717 -14.15 46.74 5.82
CA GLN A 717 -12.76 46.31 5.75
C GLN A 717 -11.95 46.82 6.95
N GLU A 718 -12.00 48.12 7.27
CA GLU A 718 -11.28 48.67 8.43
C GLU A 718 -11.81 48.10 9.76
N TRP A 719 -13.11 47.83 9.86
CA TRP A 719 -13.70 47.17 11.02
C TRP A 719 -13.17 45.75 11.21
N LEU A 720 -13.11 44.95 10.13
CA LEU A 720 -12.54 43.60 10.15
C LEU A 720 -11.05 43.61 10.48
N LEU A 721 -10.29 44.59 9.95
CA LEU A 721 -8.88 44.79 10.29
C LEU A 721 -8.71 45.07 11.78
N LYS A 722 -9.43 46.05 12.32
CA LYS A 722 -9.33 46.43 13.73
C LYS A 722 -9.70 45.30 14.69
N LYS A 723 -10.69 44.48 14.33
CA LYS A 723 -11.12 43.32 15.14
C LYS A 723 -10.19 42.11 14.98
N GLY A 724 -9.64 41.89 13.78
CA GLY A 724 -8.76 40.75 13.48
C GLY A 724 -7.30 40.97 13.87
N MET A 725 -6.82 42.21 13.92
CA MET A 725 -5.44 42.52 14.34
C MET A 725 -5.30 42.43 15.86
N THR A 726 -5.10 41.23 16.38
CA THR A 726 -4.82 41.00 17.80
C THR A 726 -3.40 40.52 18.03
N LYS A 727 -2.71 41.13 19.00
CA LYS A 727 -1.35 40.71 19.38
C LYS A 727 -1.28 39.28 19.94
N LYS A 728 -2.35 38.81 20.57
CA LYS A 728 -2.38 37.50 21.25
C LYS A 728 -2.59 36.31 20.30
N TYR A 729 -3.35 36.50 19.22
CA TYR A 729 -3.77 35.42 18.33
C TYR A 729 -3.28 35.57 16.89
N GLY A 730 -2.66 36.71 16.56
CA GLY A 730 -2.10 36.99 15.23
C GLY A 730 -3.14 36.85 14.13
N ALA A 731 -2.72 36.36 12.96
CA ALA A 731 -3.58 36.18 11.79
C ALA A 731 -4.76 35.21 12.00
N ARG A 732 -4.70 34.32 13.02
CA ARG A 732 -5.77 33.35 13.32
C ARG A 732 -7.07 34.03 13.74
N GLU A 733 -7.00 35.24 14.27
CA GLU A 733 -8.19 35.97 14.72
C GLU A 733 -9.06 36.43 13.54
N PHE A 734 -8.47 36.66 12.36
CA PHE A 734 -9.25 36.97 11.15
C PHE A 734 -10.25 35.86 10.79
N ASP A 735 -9.83 34.60 10.87
CA ASP A 735 -10.73 33.46 10.59
C ASP A 735 -11.89 33.41 11.59
N ARG A 736 -11.62 33.74 12.86
CA ARG A 736 -12.64 33.79 13.93
C ARG A 736 -13.60 34.94 13.73
N VAL A 737 -13.11 36.15 13.46
CA VAL A 737 -13.93 37.33 13.20
C VAL A 737 -14.80 37.11 11.97
N ILE A 738 -14.24 36.61 10.87
CA ILE A 738 -15.00 36.27 9.66
C ILE A 738 -16.06 35.21 9.97
N THR A 739 -15.73 34.18 10.75
CA THR A 739 -16.67 33.09 11.07
C THR A 739 -17.77 33.52 12.04
N ARG A 740 -17.48 34.41 12.98
CA ARG A 740 -18.44 34.88 13.99
C ARG A 740 -19.30 36.05 13.50
N ALA A 741 -18.73 36.98 12.73
CA ALA A 741 -19.40 38.21 12.34
C ALA A 741 -19.94 38.14 10.90
N LEU A 742 -19.16 37.64 9.94
CA LEU A 742 -19.52 37.73 8.52
C LEU A 742 -20.28 36.49 8.00
N LYS A 743 -19.82 35.28 8.31
CA LYS A 743 -20.46 34.04 7.83
C LYS A 743 -21.92 33.90 8.27
N PRO A 744 -22.34 34.20 9.50
CA PRO A 744 -23.74 34.02 9.92
C PRO A 744 -24.69 34.92 9.13
N LEU A 745 -24.27 36.15 8.84
CA LEU A 745 -25.04 37.09 8.01
C LEU A 745 -25.21 36.55 6.59
N LEU A 746 -24.12 36.06 5.99
CA LEU A 746 -24.15 35.44 4.66
C LEU A 746 -25.05 34.20 4.65
N THR A 747 -24.90 33.31 5.64
CA THR A 747 -25.71 32.08 5.76
C THR A 747 -27.19 32.41 5.86
N ARG A 748 -27.58 33.42 6.67
CA ARG A 748 -28.97 33.85 6.79
C ARG A 748 -29.52 34.35 5.45
N GLU A 749 -28.78 35.19 4.73
CA GLU A 749 -29.21 35.71 3.43
C GLU A 749 -29.25 34.63 2.33
N ILE A 750 -28.36 33.64 2.40
CA ILE A 750 -28.31 32.51 1.46
C ILE A 750 -29.47 31.54 1.68
N LEU A 751 -29.79 31.21 2.93
CA LEU A 751 -30.84 30.23 3.24
C LEU A 751 -32.24 30.84 3.23
N PHE A 752 -32.40 32.05 3.77
CA PHE A 752 -33.72 32.64 4.05
C PHE A 752 -33.93 34.02 3.40
N GLY A 753 -32.89 34.60 2.81
CA GLY A 753 -32.90 35.99 2.35
C GLY A 753 -32.78 36.16 0.83
N LYS A 754 -32.27 37.33 0.42
CA LYS A 754 -32.30 37.76 -0.98
C LYS A 754 -31.22 37.09 -1.85
N LEU A 755 -30.29 36.32 -1.25
CA LEU A 755 -29.19 35.64 -1.93
C LEU A 755 -29.49 34.18 -2.29
N GLN A 756 -30.71 33.66 -2.02
CA GLN A 756 -31.11 32.28 -2.35
C GLN A 756 -30.85 31.88 -3.82
N LYS A 757 -30.94 32.83 -4.76
CA LYS A 757 -30.74 32.61 -6.20
C LYS A 757 -29.42 33.19 -6.72
N GLY A 758 -28.49 33.54 -5.83
CA GLY A 758 -27.29 34.29 -6.17
C GLY A 758 -27.52 35.82 -6.15
N GLY A 759 -26.47 36.58 -6.47
CA GLY A 759 -26.51 38.05 -6.49
C GLY A 759 -25.24 38.70 -5.96
N LEU A 760 -25.27 40.03 -5.82
CA LEU A 760 -24.17 40.80 -5.24
C LEU A 760 -24.43 41.05 -3.75
N ALA A 761 -23.55 40.51 -2.91
CA ALA A 761 -23.51 40.74 -1.48
C ALA A 761 -22.48 41.82 -1.17
N THR A 762 -22.94 43.04 -0.86
CA THR A 762 -22.07 44.10 -0.36
C THR A 762 -22.11 44.11 1.16
N VAL A 763 -20.98 43.87 1.80
CA VAL A 763 -20.82 43.94 3.25
C VAL A 763 -20.51 45.38 3.62
N THR A 764 -21.31 45.94 4.53
CA THR A 764 -21.20 47.31 5.01
C THR A 764 -21.21 47.36 6.53
N LEU A 765 -20.96 48.54 7.10
CA LEU A 765 -21.07 48.77 8.54
C LEU A 765 -22.34 49.58 8.86
N GLU A 766 -23.23 49.04 9.69
CA GLU A 766 -24.43 49.71 10.20
C GLU A 766 -24.45 49.61 11.73
N ASN A 767 -24.64 50.73 12.44
CA ASN A 767 -24.68 50.76 13.91
C ASN A 767 -23.49 50.06 14.59
N ASN A 768 -22.28 50.19 14.02
CA ASN A 768 -21.05 49.55 14.50
C ASN A 768 -21.01 48.01 14.38
N GLU A 769 -21.98 47.41 13.68
CA GLU A 769 -22.05 45.99 13.36
C GLU A 769 -22.02 45.76 11.84
N LEU A 770 -21.56 44.58 11.41
CA LEU A 770 -21.56 44.24 9.98
C LEU A 770 -22.99 43.99 9.51
N ALA A 771 -23.33 44.52 8.34
CA ALA A 771 -24.59 44.30 7.65
C ALA A 771 -24.34 43.85 6.20
N ILE A 772 -25.34 43.22 5.57
CA ILE A 772 -25.27 42.81 4.17
C ILE A 772 -26.36 43.53 3.38
N VAL A 773 -25.92 44.32 2.41
CA VAL A 773 -26.78 44.95 1.42
C VAL A 773 -26.76 44.12 0.15
N VAL A 774 -27.91 43.53 -0.19
CA VAL A 774 -28.06 42.74 -1.41
C VAL A 774 -28.56 43.62 -2.55
N LYS A 775 -27.74 43.80 -3.59
CA LYS A 775 -28.17 44.43 -4.84
C LYS A 775 -28.59 43.34 -5.83
N LYS A 776 -29.82 43.44 -6.36
CA LYS A 776 -30.26 42.58 -7.48
C LYS A 776 -29.36 42.87 -8.67
N SER A 777 -28.74 41.84 -9.25
CA SER A 777 -28.02 42.01 -10.51
C SER A 777 -29.05 42.38 -11.59
N SER A 778 -28.95 43.61 -12.11
CA SER A 778 -29.75 44.04 -13.24
C SER A 778 -29.17 43.42 -14.51
N THR A 779 -29.52 42.17 -14.81
CA THR A 779 -29.41 41.63 -16.17
C THR A 779 -30.54 42.25 -17.01
N LYS A 780 -30.41 43.54 -17.37
CA LYS A 780 -31.09 44.06 -18.55
C LYS A 780 -30.36 43.50 -19.75
N GLY A 781 -30.96 42.49 -20.38
CA GLY A 781 -30.53 42.00 -21.69
C GLY A 781 -30.42 43.18 -22.65
N ALA A 782 -29.23 43.36 -23.21
CA ALA A 782 -29.05 44.15 -24.40
C ALA A 782 -29.90 43.52 -25.50
N LYS A 783 -31.06 44.13 -25.79
CA LYS A 783 -31.81 43.89 -27.01
C LYS A 783 -30.90 44.32 -28.16
N THR A 784 -30.33 43.35 -28.87
CA THR A 784 -29.89 43.54 -30.25
C THR A 784 -31.12 43.87 -31.10
N SER A 785 -31.26 45.15 -31.45
CA SER A 785 -32.08 45.56 -32.59
C SER A 785 -31.38 45.15 -33.88
N LYS A 786 -32.20 44.71 -34.85
CA LYS A 786 -31.90 44.26 -36.22
C LYS A 786 -30.68 44.90 -36.89
#